data_AF-A0A2V9TZB7-F1
#
_entry.id   AF-A0A2V9TZB7-F1
#
_cell.length_a   1.000
_cell.length_b   1.000
_cell.length_c   1.000
_cell.angle_alpha   90.00
_cell.angle_beta   90.00
_cell.angle_gamma   90.00
#
_symmetry.space_group_name_H-M   'P 1'
#
loop_
_entity.id
_entity.type
_entity.pdbx_description
1 polymer ?
#
loop_
_entity_poly.entity_id
_entity_poly.type
_entity_poly.pdbx_seq_one_letter_code
_entity_poly.pdbx_strand_id
1 'polypeptide(L)'
;MQIQCRKLAVFFLVCLTHTVFAEGTRTWEQSKFEEFTKGTATGVAIRSIGGLELAPAFKVLYTAPSTYIWAITSDEAGNIYAAAGAPARLYRITPNGQATTIFEPTELQVQALVVDKNGVVYAGTAPDGKVYKIENKRSSKAESPKSTADKPKGQLDPNWSSSVYFDPGTKYIWDLTFDSSGNLYVATGDRGEIYKVTPKGDHTVFFKSDEAHIRVLALDPKGNLIAGSDGSGLVYRISPSGEAFVLYSAPKKEITALALDSEGNIYAAGVGEKRPGQNTIPSFGQPTGPTPSGLTGPSAGIVLTPTQPMMSQMMNFPAPGAGATGGSEIYRIAPDGSPRRMWTSREDIVYALAFDARGRLIAGTGNRGHVFAIKSEDDFSDVLKVGASQVTAFAKAPGGGLYASGSNLGKIFVLGPSPQSEGTYQSDVYDAKIFSRWGRAEFRGAGNVELFARSGNVDNPDRNWSPWKKVEAEKNGETGIPAARFVQWKAVLHSGNPAPRVESVSLNYLSKNVAPDIDDVGVQIGVRYQPLPKPPGLITDIGGGTSGINPNQPHFEPPVPTTHDRESIGVKWVAHDDNDDQLVYSLYYRGDGESRWLLLKDGLTDKFYSFDASLLPDGAYMFKVVASDAPSHSPGEELTAEKESPRVEVDTTAPVLENLHATLEGDNIRVTFRATDGFSPIKRAEYSLDANDWQYVEPVGQIADSKTESYDFKISIPAESLATQEAAAKTKKNNADQVEHVVVIRVYDRFDNMAAGKTVIRRK
;
A
#
# COMPACT_ATOMS: atom_id res chain seq x y z
N MET A 1 -34.55 76.90 13.75
CA MET A 1 -33.37 77.58 14.34
C MET A 1 -33.01 76.82 15.62
N GLN A 2 -31.76 76.32 15.71
CA GLN A 2 -31.07 75.66 16.86
C GLN A 2 -31.68 74.33 17.37
N ILE A 3 -31.06 73.16 17.12
CA ILE A 3 -29.80 72.58 17.67
C ILE A 3 -29.86 72.38 19.19
N GLN A 4 -30.00 71.11 19.61
CA GLN A 4 -29.26 70.56 20.75
C GLN A 4 -29.03 69.06 20.57
N CYS A 5 -27.76 68.70 20.33
CA CYS A 5 -27.24 67.34 20.29
C CYS A 5 -27.20 66.74 21.70
N ARG A 6 -27.84 65.57 21.90
CA ARG A 6 -27.50 64.66 22.99
C ARG A 6 -26.67 63.51 22.44
N LYS A 7 -25.41 63.42 22.89
CA LYS A 7 -24.52 62.28 22.66
C LYS A 7 -24.99 61.11 23.55
N LEU A 8 -25.37 60.00 22.94
CA LEU A 8 -25.52 58.71 23.62
C LEU A 8 -24.35 57.84 23.13
N ALA A 9 -23.38 57.60 23.99
CA ALA A 9 -22.28 56.68 23.73
C ALA A 9 -22.79 55.24 23.95
N VAL A 10 -22.89 54.47 22.86
CA VAL A 10 -23.14 53.03 22.92
C VAL A 10 -21.78 52.34 22.99
N PHE A 11 -21.48 51.72 24.13
CA PHE A 11 -20.32 50.85 24.33
C PHE A 11 -20.64 49.50 23.67
N PHE A 12 -20.08 49.22 22.49
CA PHE A 12 -20.17 47.90 21.86
C PHE A 12 -19.13 46.99 22.51
N LEU A 13 -19.56 46.16 23.45
CA LEU A 13 -18.75 45.05 23.97
C LEU A 13 -18.76 43.94 22.90
N VAL A 14 -17.72 43.90 22.07
CA VAL A 14 -17.48 42.77 21.17
C VAL A 14 -16.89 41.64 22.00
N CYS A 15 -17.74 40.74 22.51
CA CYS A 15 -17.29 39.43 22.97
C CYS A 15 -16.84 38.63 21.74
N LEU A 16 -15.53 38.61 21.47
CA LEU A 16 -14.95 37.57 20.62
C LEU A 16 -15.16 36.23 21.33
N THR A 17 -16.16 35.47 20.88
CA THR A 17 -16.25 34.06 21.21
C THR A 17 -15.15 33.33 20.44
N HIS A 18 -14.03 33.04 21.11
CA HIS A 18 -13.08 32.05 20.60
C HIS A 18 -13.79 30.70 20.60
N THR A 19 -14.02 30.14 19.41
CA THR A 19 -14.40 28.74 19.25
C THR A 19 -13.21 27.90 19.68
N VAL A 20 -13.25 27.39 20.92
CA VAL A 20 -12.32 26.37 21.39
C VAL A 20 -12.78 25.05 20.78
N PHE A 21 -11.98 24.49 19.88
CA PHE A 21 -12.19 23.14 19.36
C PHE A 21 -11.49 22.19 20.34
N ALA A 22 -12.22 21.68 21.34
CA ALA A 22 -11.74 20.53 22.11
C ALA A 22 -11.74 19.31 21.19
N GLU A 23 -10.66 18.53 21.15
CA GLU A 23 -10.68 17.28 20.39
C GLU A 23 -11.55 16.27 21.15
N GLY A 24 -12.63 15.85 20.48
CA GLY A 24 -13.67 15.02 21.04
C GLY A 24 -13.39 13.52 20.88
N THR A 25 -14.39 12.74 21.25
CA THR A 25 -14.43 11.29 20.99
C THR A 25 -14.04 10.95 19.55
N ARG A 26 -13.13 9.98 19.37
CA ARG A 26 -12.68 9.45 18.07
C ARG A 26 -13.58 8.32 17.59
N THR A 27 -13.54 8.05 16.29
CA THR A 27 -14.36 7.01 15.66
C THR A 27 -13.50 6.12 14.76
N TRP A 28 -13.57 4.80 14.98
CA TRP A 28 -13.09 3.81 14.03
C TRP A 28 -14.28 3.25 13.24
N GLU A 29 -14.36 3.57 11.95
CA GLU A 29 -15.39 3.06 11.03
C GLU A 29 -14.82 2.02 10.06
N GLN A 30 -15.61 0.98 9.78
CA GLN A 30 -15.41 0.09 8.65
C GLN A 30 -16.65 0.05 7.76
N SER A 31 -16.45 0.38 6.49
CA SER A 31 -17.52 0.40 5.48
C SER A 31 -17.04 0.03 4.07
N LYS A 32 -15.73 0.01 3.80
CA LYS A 32 -15.16 -0.23 2.47
C LYS A 32 -14.77 -1.69 2.25
N PHE A 33 -14.75 -2.13 0.99
CA PHE A 33 -14.30 -3.47 0.59
C PHE A 33 -12.90 -3.80 1.14
N GLU A 34 -11.92 -2.90 0.95
CA GLU A 34 -10.54 -3.11 1.42
C GLU A 34 -10.44 -3.27 2.94
N GLU A 35 -11.30 -2.61 3.70
CA GLU A 35 -11.36 -2.76 5.16
C GLU A 35 -11.96 -4.12 5.52
N PHE A 36 -13.08 -4.49 4.89
CA PHE A 36 -13.73 -5.78 5.16
C PHE A 36 -12.89 -6.99 4.74
N THR A 37 -12.06 -6.88 3.69
CA THR A 37 -11.18 -7.97 3.26
C THR A 37 -10.06 -8.30 4.26
N LYS A 38 -9.78 -7.41 5.24
CA LYS A 38 -8.80 -7.65 6.31
C LYS A 38 -9.36 -8.54 7.42
N GLY A 39 -10.69 -8.65 7.51
CA GLY A 39 -11.36 -9.48 8.50
C GLY A 39 -11.46 -10.95 8.12
N THR A 40 -12.11 -11.73 8.98
CA THR A 40 -12.43 -13.14 8.77
C THR A 40 -13.91 -13.31 8.49
N ALA A 41 -14.24 -13.73 7.26
CA ALA A 41 -15.61 -14.01 6.84
C ALA A 41 -15.90 -15.52 6.84
N THR A 42 -17.02 -15.93 7.44
CA THR A 42 -17.53 -17.31 7.41
C THR A 42 -19.00 -17.29 7.01
N GLY A 43 -19.33 -17.78 5.81
CA GLY A 43 -20.71 -17.76 5.30
C GLY A 43 -21.24 -16.36 4.95
N VAL A 44 -20.34 -15.39 4.80
CA VAL A 44 -20.63 -13.99 4.46
C VAL A 44 -19.88 -13.62 3.19
N ALA A 45 -20.54 -12.92 2.29
CA ALA A 45 -19.96 -12.31 1.10
C ALA A 45 -19.62 -10.83 1.37
N ILE A 46 -18.53 -10.35 0.79
CA ILE A 46 -18.05 -8.96 0.89
C ILE A 46 -18.28 -8.28 -0.45
N ARG A 47 -19.01 -7.16 -0.45
CA ARG A 47 -19.29 -6.41 -1.68
C ARG A 47 -18.20 -5.38 -1.99
N SER A 48 -17.83 -5.28 -3.26
CA SER A 48 -16.88 -4.27 -3.79
C SER A 48 -17.26 -2.83 -3.45
N ILE A 49 -18.56 -2.50 -3.46
CA ILE A 49 -19.09 -1.19 -3.06
C ILE A 49 -19.11 -0.97 -1.53
N GLY A 50 -18.65 -1.96 -0.75
CA GLY A 50 -18.76 -1.97 0.70
C GLY A 50 -19.96 -2.77 1.23
N GLY A 51 -19.75 -3.32 2.42
CA GLY A 51 -20.76 -4.04 3.19
C GLY A 51 -20.71 -5.56 3.04
N LEU A 52 -21.49 -6.20 3.89
CA LEU A 52 -21.55 -7.63 4.11
C LEU A 52 -22.97 -8.16 3.89
N GLU A 53 -23.07 -9.36 3.33
CA GLU A 53 -24.34 -10.08 3.15
C GLU A 53 -24.12 -11.59 3.28
N LEU A 54 -25.19 -12.37 3.42
CA LEU A 54 -25.05 -13.83 3.47
C LEU A 54 -24.54 -14.38 2.13
N ALA A 55 -23.46 -15.16 2.19
CA ALA A 55 -22.97 -15.91 1.04
C ALA A 55 -23.96 -17.02 0.65
N PRO A 56 -23.94 -17.53 -0.59
CA PRO A 56 -24.62 -18.76 -0.97
C PRO A 56 -24.28 -19.92 -0.03
N ALA A 57 -25.24 -20.81 0.17
CA ALA A 57 -25.02 -22.05 0.89
C ALA A 57 -23.82 -22.79 0.29
N PHE A 58 -22.89 -23.23 1.12
CA PHE A 58 -21.63 -23.82 0.69
C PHE A 58 -21.29 -25.01 1.57
N LYS A 59 -20.94 -26.13 0.93
CA LYS A 59 -20.47 -27.33 1.63
C LYS A 59 -19.44 -28.10 0.81
N VAL A 60 -18.51 -28.74 1.50
CA VAL A 60 -17.64 -29.77 0.90
C VAL A 60 -18.50 -30.99 0.62
N LEU A 61 -18.52 -31.46 -0.64
CA LEU A 61 -19.23 -32.66 -1.05
C LEU A 61 -18.33 -33.89 -1.01
N TYR A 62 -17.10 -33.75 -1.48
CA TYR A 62 -16.15 -34.85 -1.60
C TYR A 62 -14.71 -34.34 -1.50
N THR A 63 -13.82 -35.19 -1.00
CA THR A 63 -12.36 -34.99 -1.04
C THR A 63 -11.76 -36.20 -1.72
N ALA A 64 -11.23 -35.99 -2.92
CA ALA A 64 -10.63 -37.01 -3.73
C ALA A 64 -9.25 -37.41 -3.19
N PRO A 65 -8.84 -38.68 -3.41
CA PRO A 65 -7.45 -39.09 -3.24
C PRO A 65 -6.47 -38.33 -4.15
N SER A 66 -6.94 -37.85 -5.32
CA SER A 66 -6.14 -37.07 -6.25
C SER A 66 -6.01 -35.61 -5.82
N THR A 67 -4.81 -35.04 -5.93
CA THR A 67 -4.50 -33.68 -5.48
C THR A 67 -5.14 -32.60 -6.36
N TYR A 68 -5.25 -32.86 -7.66
CA TYR A 68 -5.74 -31.90 -8.64
C TYR A 68 -7.04 -32.39 -9.26
N ILE A 69 -8.04 -31.50 -9.35
CA ILE A 69 -9.27 -31.73 -10.11
C ILE A 69 -9.32 -30.66 -11.19
N TRP A 70 -9.00 -31.03 -12.43
CA TRP A 70 -8.81 -30.08 -13.51
C TRP A 70 -10.11 -29.63 -14.16
N ALA A 71 -11.03 -30.57 -14.34
CA ALA A 71 -12.32 -30.33 -14.95
C ALA A 71 -13.41 -31.13 -14.24
N ILE A 72 -14.62 -30.56 -14.19
CA ILE A 72 -15.83 -31.24 -13.75
C ILE A 72 -16.97 -31.00 -14.73
N THR A 73 -17.84 -31.98 -14.85
CA THR A 73 -19.14 -31.85 -15.54
C THR A 73 -20.19 -32.62 -14.76
N SER A 74 -21.46 -32.41 -15.11
CA SER A 74 -22.60 -33.05 -14.45
C SER A 74 -23.57 -33.62 -15.47
N ASP A 75 -24.09 -34.83 -15.22
CA ASP A 75 -25.23 -35.35 -15.99
C ASP A 75 -26.58 -34.76 -15.53
N GLU A 76 -27.66 -35.09 -16.23
CA GLU A 76 -29.02 -34.63 -15.89
C GLU A 76 -29.50 -35.12 -14.51
N ALA A 77 -28.95 -36.23 -14.00
CA ALA A 77 -29.23 -36.73 -12.66
C ALA A 77 -28.41 -36.02 -11.57
N GLY A 78 -27.52 -35.10 -11.96
CA GLY A 78 -26.66 -34.33 -11.07
C GLY A 78 -25.41 -35.08 -10.59
N ASN A 79 -25.08 -36.23 -11.17
CA ASN A 79 -23.81 -36.91 -10.89
C ASN A 79 -22.67 -36.13 -11.52
N ILE A 80 -21.63 -35.90 -10.74
CA ILE A 80 -20.40 -35.21 -11.12
C ILE A 80 -19.44 -36.22 -11.72
N TYR A 81 -18.83 -35.84 -12.85
CA TYR A 81 -17.65 -36.50 -13.36
C TYR A 81 -16.47 -35.56 -13.18
N ALA A 82 -15.40 -36.04 -12.53
CA ALA A 82 -14.26 -35.22 -12.14
C ALA A 82 -12.95 -35.79 -12.70
N ALA A 83 -12.32 -35.00 -13.58
CA ALA A 83 -11.02 -35.26 -14.19
C ALA A 83 -9.91 -34.87 -13.21
N ALA A 84 -9.04 -35.82 -12.88
CA ALA A 84 -8.07 -35.64 -11.82
C ALA A 84 -6.64 -36.00 -12.23
N GLY A 85 -5.69 -35.44 -11.48
CA GLY A 85 -4.25 -35.68 -11.60
C GLY A 85 -3.59 -35.90 -10.23
N ALA A 86 -2.45 -36.60 -10.25
CA ALA A 86 -1.69 -37.00 -9.06
C ALA A 86 -2.53 -37.69 -7.96
N PRO A 87 -3.01 -38.94 -8.18
CA PRO A 87 -2.89 -39.73 -9.42
C PRO A 87 -3.95 -39.39 -10.47
N ALA A 88 -3.70 -39.79 -11.72
CA ALA A 88 -4.61 -39.63 -12.85
C ALA A 88 -5.86 -40.49 -12.69
N ARG A 89 -7.03 -39.87 -12.58
CA ARG A 89 -8.30 -40.58 -12.36
C ARG A 89 -9.48 -39.84 -12.95
N LEU A 90 -10.53 -40.59 -13.25
CA LEU A 90 -11.88 -40.06 -13.44
C LEU A 90 -12.79 -40.60 -12.34
N TYR A 91 -13.40 -39.70 -11.59
CA TYR A 91 -14.37 -40.04 -10.56
C TYR A 91 -15.78 -39.78 -11.04
N ARG A 92 -16.72 -40.68 -10.74
CA ARG A 92 -18.15 -40.40 -10.74
C ARG A 92 -18.61 -40.21 -9.30
N ILE A 93 -19.21 -39.07 -9.00
CA ILE A 93 -19.63 -38.65 -7.66
C ILE A 93 -21.10 -38.28 -7.70
N THR A 94 -21.93 -38.93 -6.90
CA THR A 94 -23.37 -38.65 -6.82
C THR A 94 -23.66 -37.34 -6.06
N PRO A 95 -24.87 -36.75 -6.17
CA PRO A 95 -25.26 -35.55 -5.42
C PRO A 95 -25.16 -35.66 -3.88
N ASN A 96 -25.13 -36.89 -3.34
CA ASN A 96 -24.94 -37.16 -1.91
C ASN A 96 -23.46 -37.43 -1.53
N GLY A 97 -22.52 -37.26 -2.46
CA GLY A 97 -21.08 -37.35 -2.21
C GLY A 97 -20.50 -38.76 -2.28
N GLN A 98 -21.24 -39.76 -2.75
CA GLN A 98 -20.69 -41.11 -2.97
C GLN A 98 -19.85 -41.11 -4.24
N ALA A 99 -18.58 -41.44 -4.10
CA ALA A 99 -17.60 -41.41 -5.19
C ALA A 99 -17.18 -42.81 -5.61
N THR A 100 -17.01 -42.99 -6.92
CA THR A 100 -16.50 -44.21 -7.55
C THR A 100 -15.44 -43.85 -8.59
N THR A 101 -14.31 -44.55 -8.60
CA THR A 101 -13.32 -44.41 -9.67
C THR A 101 -13.83 -45.18 -10.89
N ILE A 102 -13.99 -44.51 -12.04
CA ILE A 102 -14.53 -45.12 -13.26
C ILE A 102 -13.51 -45.23 -14.39
N PHE A 103 -12.36 -44.56 -14.27
CA PHE A 103 -11.25 -44.68 -15.21
C PHE A 103 -9.91 -44.33 -14.54
N GLU A 104 -8.88 -45.10 -14.88
CA GLU A 104 -7.49 -44.92 -14.44
C GLU A 104 -6.59 -45.05 -15.69
N PRO A 105 -6.20 -43.92 -16.33
CA PRO A 105 -5.28 -43.95 -17.47
C PRO A 105 -3.85 -44.29 -17.05
N THR A 106 -3.02 -44.59 -18.05
CA THR A 106 -1.57 -44.70 -17.88
C THR A 106 -0.88 -43.32 -17.89
N GLU A 107 -1.53 -42.33 -18.48
CA GLU A 107 -1.14 -40.93 -18.55
C GLU A 107 -1.19 -40.26 -17.16
N LEU A 108 -0.49 -39.13 -17.00
CA LEU A 108 -0.26 -38.53 -15.69
C LEU A 108 -1.46 -37.77 -15.12
N GLN A 109 -2.39 -37.31 -15.97
CA GLN A 109 -3.64 -36.72 -15.54
C GLN A 109 -4.73 -36.82 -16.61
N VAL A 110 -5.98 -36.81 -16.14
CA VAL A 110 -7.14 -36.47 -16.95
C VAL A 110 -7.31 -34.95 -16.87
N GLN A 111 -7.24 -34.27 -18.01
CA GLN A 111 -7.21 -32.81 -18.10
C GLN A 111 -8.59 -32.22 -18.42
N ALA A 112 -9.30 -32.83 -19.37
CA ALA A 112 -10.57 -32.34 -19.90
C ALA A 112 -11.60 -33.46 -19.87
N LEU A 113 -12.88 -33.11 -19.75
CA LEU A 113 -13.96 -34.08 -19.88
C LEU A 113 -15.26 -33.46 -20.39
N VAL A 114 -16.08 -34.28 -21.04
CA VAL A 114 -17.47 -34.00 -21.35
C VAL A 114 -18.29 -35.27 -21.22
N VAL A 115 -19.59 -35.12 -20.92
CA VAL A 115 -20.54 -36.23 -20.84
C VAL A 115 -21.62 -36.04 -21.90
N ASP A 116 -21.95 -37.11 -22.62
CA ASP A 116 -23.04 -37.09 -23.58
C ASP A 116 -24.40 -37.32 -22.89
N LYS A 117 -25.49 -37.14 -23.65
CA LYS A 117 -26.86 -37.38 -23.15
C LYS A 117 -27.16 -38.81 -22.72
N ASN A 118 -26.33 -39.78 -23.10
CA ASN A 118 -26.47 -41.20 -22.74
C ASN A 118 -25.63 -41.57 -21.50
N GLY A 119 -24.89 -40.60 -20.92
CA GLY A 119 -24.01 -40.83 -19.78
C GLY A 119 -22.64 -41.42 -20.15
N VAL A 120 -22.27 -41.40 -21.44
CA VAL A 120 -20.92 -41.74 -21.91
C VAL A 120 -20.00 -40.56 -21.64
N VAL A 121 -18.85 -40.83 -21.02
CA VAL A 121 -17.87 -39.80 -20.69
C VAL A 121 -16.72 -39.85 -21.68
N TYR A 122 -16.34 -38.68 -22.19
CA TYR A 122 -15.15 -38.51 -23.02
C TYR A 122 -14.11 -37.76 -22.20
N ALA A 123 -12.92 -38.35 -22.05
CA ALA A 123 -11.88 -37.83 -21.16
C ALA A 123 -10.58 -37.60 -21.93
N GLY A 124 -10.08 -36.37 -21.89
CA GLY A 124 -8.81 -35.95 -22.49
C GLY A 124 -7.66 -36.08 -21.49
N THR A 125 -6.53 -36.66 -21.92
CA THR A 125 -5.34 -36.83 -21.08
C THR A 125 -4.25 -35.78 -21.33
N ALA A 126 -3.34 -35.65 -20.36
CA ALA A 126 -2.08 -34.92 -20.49
C ALA A 126 -1.00 -35.52 -19.55
N PRO A 127 0.29 -35.52 -19.91
CA PRO A 127 0.78 -35.47 -21.30
C PRO A 127 0.30 -36.72 -22.07
N ASP A 128 0.74 -36.87 -23.33
CA ASP A 128 0.32 -37.93 -24.24
C ASP A 128 -1.20 -37.85 -24.49
N GLY A 129 -1.59 -36.76 -25.15
CA GLY A 129 -2.97 -36.34 -25.30
C GLY A 129 -3.78 -37.29 -26.15
N LYS A 130 -4.66 -38.03 -25.49
CA LYS A 130 -5.67 -38.92 -26.10
C LYS A 130 -7.04 -38.57 -25.56
N VAL A 131 -8.08 -38.89 -26.33
CA VAL A 131 -9.46 -38.89 -25.86
C VAL A 131 -9.90 -40.33 -25.66
N TYR A 132 -10.28 -40.66 -24.44
CA TYR A 132 -10.87 -41.93 -24.07
C TYR A 132 -12.39 -41.82 -24.05
N LYS A 133 -13.09 -42.84 -24.56
CA LYS A 133 -14.53 -43.03 -24.38
C LYS A 133 -14.73 -43.99 -23.21
N ILE A 134 -15.52 -43.59 -22.22
CA ILE A 134 -15.76 -44.32 -20.98
C ILE A 134 -17.25 -44.58 -20.81
N GLU A 135 -17.61 -45.86 -20.76
CA GLU A 135 -19.00 -46.33 -20.86
C GLU A 135 -19.35 -47.27 -19.70
N ASN A 136 -20.58 -47.13 -19.19
CA ASN A 136 -21.13 -48.07 -18.22
C ASN A 136 -21.75 -49.27 -18.96
N LYS A 137 -21.20 -50.46 -18.72
CA LYS A 137 -21.64 -51.74 -19.30
C LYS A 137 -23.10 -52.09 -19.00
N ARG A 138 -23.71 -51.51 -17.96
CA ARG A 138 -25.13 -51.74 -17.61
C ARG A 138 -26.12 -50.90 -18.42
N SER A 139 -25.65 -49.97 -19.24
CA SER A 139 -26.51 -49.16 -20.12
C SER A 139 -27.24 -49.99 -21.20
N SER A 140 -26.95 -51.30 -21.31
CA SER A 140 -27.64 -52.22 -22.23
C SER A 140 -28.75 -53.11 -21.62
N LYS A 141 -29.17 -52.92 -20.36
CA LYS A 141 -30.46 -53.44 -19.81
C LYS A 141 -30.70 -52.95 -18.37
N ALA A 142 -31.87 -52.36 -18.14
CA ALA A 142 -32.30 -51.82 -16.86
C ALA A 142 -32.47 -52.92 -15.79
N GLU A 143 -31.68 -52.85 -14.73
CA GLU A 143 -32.03 -53.45 -13.43
C GLU A 143 -31.38 -52.65 -12.28
N SER A 144 -32.18 -52.41 -11.24
CA SER A 144 -31.89 -51.52 -10.11
C SER A 144 -30.68 -51.96 -9.28
N PRO A 145 -29.88 -51.03 -8.70
CA PRO A 145 -28.71 -51.42 -7.92
C PRO A 145 -29.11 -51.98 -6.54
N LYS A 146 -28.63 -53.18 -6.21
CA LYS A 146 -28.44 -53.59 -4.82
C LYS A 146 -27.29 -52.78 -4.23
N SER A 147 -27.56 -52.17 -3.07
CA SER A 147 -26.62 -51.41 -2.25
C SER A 147 -25.28 -52.15 -2.09
N THR A 148 -24.18 -51.52 -2.53
CA THR A 148 -22.81 -51.94 -2.21
C THR A 148 -22.23 -50.97 -1.20
N ALA A 149 -22.55 -51.18 0.08
CA ALA A 149 -22.08 -50.36 1.19
C ALA A 149 -20.61 -50.62 1.59
N ASP A 150 -19.96 -51.67 1.08
CA ASP A 150 -18.64 -52.12 1.58
C ASP A 150 -17.55 -52.29 0.49
N LYS A 151 -17.49 -51.41 -0.52
CA LYS A 151 -16.33 -51.41 -1.44
C LYS A 151 -15.22 -50.47 -0.93
N PRO A 152 -13.94 -50.89 -0.91
CA PRO A 152 -12.83 -50.03 -0.53
C PRO A 152 -12.72 -48.82 -1.47
N LYS A 153 -12.50 -47.63 -0.88
CA LYS A 153 -12.33 -46.37 -1.61
C LYS A 153 -11.15 -46.48 -2.60
N GLY A 154 -11.42 -46.22 -3.88
CA GLY A 154 -10.38 -46.05 -4.90
C GLY A 154 -10.13 -47.23 -5.85
N GLN A 155 -10.88 -48.33 -5.75
CA GLN A 155 -10.83 -49.38 -6.76
C GLN A 155 -11.68 -49.02 -7.99
N LEU A 156 -11.14 -49.26 -9.19
CA LEU A 156 -11.84 -49.08 -10.46
C LEU A 156 -13.14 -49.92 -10.50
N ASP A 157 -14.26 -49.28 -10.83
CA ASP A 157 -15.55 -49.98 -10.93
C ASP A 157 -15.57 -50.90 -12.18
N PRO A 158 -15.69 -52.23 -12.03
CA PRO A 158 -15.67 -53.17 -13.14
C PRO A 158 -16.85 -53.04 -14.12
N ASN A 159 -17.91 -52.32 -13.71
CA ASN A 159 -19.04 -52.02 -14.60
C ASN A 159 -18.70 -50.96 -15.65
N TRP A 160 -17.54 -50.30 -15.57
CA TRP A 160 -17.09 -49.34 -16.57
C TRP A 160 -16.06 -49.97 -17.50
N SER A 161 -16.08 -49.53 -18.75
CA SER A 161 -15.05 -49.85 -19.76
C SER A 161 -14.55 -48.55 -20.38
N SER A 162 -13.27 -48.55 -20.76
CA SER A 162 -12.68 -47.45 -21.51
C SER A 162 -12.05 -47.97 -22.81
N SER A 163 -12.06 -47.13 -23.84
CA SER A 163 -11.33 -47.35 -25.09
C SER A 163 -10.79 -46.03 -25.61
N VAL A 164 -9.68 -46.08 -26.36
CA VAL A 164 -9.17 -44.90 -27.06
C VAL A 164 -10.15 -44.56 -28.17
N TYR A 165 -10.71 -43.35 -28.12
CA TYR A 165 -11.65 -42.83 -29.11
C TYR A 165 -10.94 -41.99 -30.17
N PHE A 166 -9.92 -41.23 -29.76
CA PHE A 166 -9.14 -40.38 -30.65
C PHE A 166 -7.71 -40.20 -30.12
N ASP A 167 -6.72 -40.30 -31.01
CA ASP A 167 -5.30 -40.11 -30.73
C ASP A 167 -4.67 -39.21 -31.81
N PRO A 168 -4.60 -37.88 -31.57
CA PRO A 168 -4.02 -36.91 -32.50
C PRO A 168 -2.49 -36.89 -32.51
N GLY A 169 -1.82 -37.67 -31.64
CA GLY A 169 -0.37 -37.59 -31.45
C GLY A 169 0.12 -36.24 -30.92
N THR A 170 -0.71 -35.54 -30.14
CA THR A 170 -0.34 -34.29 -29.44
C THR A 170 0.01 -34.58 -27.98
N LYS A 171 0.72 -33.67 -27.32
CA LYS A 171 1.01 -33.81 -25.89
C LYS A 171 -0.17 -33.44 -25.00
N TYR A 172 -1.07 -32.57 -25.44
CA TYR A 172 -2.10 -32.00 -24.57
C TYR A 172 -3.48 -32.00 -25.22
N ILE A 173 -4.47 -32.59 -24.53
CA ILE A 173 -5.89 -32.30 -24.76
C ILE A 173 -6.33 -31.28 -23.71
N TRP A 174 -6.59 -30.04 -24.13
CA TRP A 174 -6.91 -28.96 -23.21
C TRP A 174 -8.38 -28.86 -22.88
N ASP A 175 -9.24 -29.04 -23.88
CA ASP A 175 -10.68 -28.93 -23.70
C ASP A 175 -11.46 -29.74 -24.73
N LEU A 176 -12.71 -30.06 -24.40
CA LEU A 176 -13.63 -30.90 -25.16
C LEU A 176 -15.03 -30.26 -25.18
N THR A 177 -15.72 -30.27 -26.33
CA THR A 177 -17.13 -29.83 -26.38
C THR A 177 -17.91 -30.52 -27.50
N PHE A 178 -19.23 -30.68 -27.35
CA PHE A 178 -20.10 -31.33 -28.33
C PHE A 178 -20.96 -30.32 -29.10
N ASP A 179 -21.04 -30.45 -30.42
CA ASP A 179 -22.15 -29.83 -31.15
C ASP A 179 -23.48 -30.57 -30.94
N SER A 180 -24.55 -29.95 -31.40
CA SER A 180 -25.91 -30.50 -31.35
C SER A 180 -26.09 -31.81 -32.12
N SER A 181 -25.17 -32.15 -33.02
CA SER A 181 -25.16 -33.41 -33.77
C SER A 181 -24.35 -34.52 -33.07
N GLY A 182 -23.72 -34.21 -31.92
CA GLY A 182 -22.88 -35.13 -31.16
C GLY A 182 -21.46 -35.27 -31.70
N ASN A 183 -21.00 -34.38 -32.60
CA ASN A 183 -19.59 -34.35 -32.95
C ASN A 183 -18.79 -33.69 -31.83
N LEU A 184 -17.66 -34.30 -31.49
CA LEU A 184 -16.75 -33.82 -30.46
C LEU A 184 -15.71 -32.89 -31.08
N TYR A 185 -15.60 -31.68 -30.56
CA TYR A 185 -14.49 -30.78 -30.81
C TYR A 185 -13.42 -30.98 -29.76
N VAL A 186 -12.17 -31.09 -30.19
CA VAL A 186 -11.02 -31.40 -29.35
C VAL A 186 -9.98 -30.30 -29.50
N ALA A 187 -9.79 -29.49 -28.45
CA ALA A 187 -8.74 -28.48 -28.41
C ALA A 187 -7.41 -29.10 -27.98
N THR A 188 -6.36 -28.83 -28.75
CA THR A 188 -5.04 -29.43 -28.55
C THR A 188 -3.94 -28.41 -28.27
N GLY A 189 -2.83 -28.89 -27.71
CA GLY A 189 -1.60 -28.12 -27.53
C GLY A 189 -0.52 -28.41 -28.58
N ASP A 190 0.58 -27.66 -28.48
CA ASP A 190 1.80 -27.68 -29.32
C ASP A 190 1.63 -27.22 -30.77
N ARG A 191 0.46 -27.45 -31.38
CA ARG A 191 0.17 -27.11 -32.77
C ARG A 191 -1.08 -26.23 -32.97
N GLY A 192 -1.77 -25.86 -31.90
CA GLY A 192 -2.95 -25.00 -31.95
C GLY A 192 -4.11 -25.53 -32.79
N GLU A 193 -4.28 -26.86 -32.85
CA GLU A 193 -5.28 -27.51 -33.69
C GLU A 193 -6.56 -27.79 -32.89
N ILE A 194 -7.70 -27.59 -33.56
CA ILE A 194 -9.01 -28.06 -33.11
C ILE A 194 -9.45 -29.15 -34.08
N TYR A 195 -9.69 -30.35 -33.56
CA TYR A 195 -10.23 -31.45 -34.34
C TYR A 195 -11.74 -31.55 -34.18
N LYS A 196 -12.45 -31.91 -35.25
CA LYS A 196 -13.85 -32.36 -35.19
C LYS A 196 -13.88 -33.87 -35.39
N VAL A 197 -14.40 -34.59 -34.40
CA VAL A 197 -14.49 -36.05 -34.37
C VAL A 197 -15.96 -36.47 -34.33
N THR A 198 -16.42 -37.17 -35.35
CA THR A 198 -17.79 -37.68 -35.44
C THR A 198 -18.02 -38.81 -34.42
N PRO A 199 -19.28 -39.12 -34.04
CA PRO A 199 -19.60 -40.25 -33.13
C PRO A 199 -19.00 -41.62 -33.52
N LYS A 200 -18.65 -41.81 -34.80
CA LYS A 200 -18.03 -43.03 -35.32
C LYS A 200 -16.51 -43.06 -35.15
N GLY A 201 -15.89 -41.96 -34.75
CA GLY A 201 -14.44 -41.79 -34.66
C GLY A 201 -13.78 -41.18 -35.90
N ASP A 202 -14.53 -40.97 -36.99
CA ASP A 202 -14.03 -40.25 -38.17
C ASP A 202 -13.70 -38.80 -37.79
N HIS A 203 -12.55 -38.28 -38.21
CA HIS A 203 -12.07 -36.97 -37.74
C HIS A 203 -11.39 -36.15 -38.84
N THR A 204 -11.39 -34.83 -38.64
CA THR A 204 -10.68 -33.84 -39.47
C THR A 204 -10.14 -32.71 -38.61
N VAL A 205 -9.08 -32.04 -39.07
CA VAL A 205 -8.68 -30.75 -38.50
C VAL A 205 -9.75 -29.74 -38.89
N PHE A 206 -10.50 -29.25 -37.91
CA PHE A 206 -11.58 -28.28 -38.11
C PHE A 206 -11.03 -26.86 -38.20
N PHE A 207 -10.03 -26.55 -37.37
CA PHE A 207 -9.35 -25.27 -37.36
C PHE A 207 -7.90 -25.45 -36.91
N LYS A 208 -7.02 -24.61 -37.45
CA LYS A 208 -5.62 -24.51 -37.04
C LYS A 208 -5.24 -23.06 -36.79
N SER A 209 -4.85 -22.76 -35.56
CA SER A 209 -4.35 -21.46 -35.13
C SER A 209 -2.88 -21.26 -35.50
N ASP A 210 -2.42 -20.01 -35.48
CA ASP A 210 -1.00 -19.63 -35.43
C ASP A 210 -0.40 -19.76 -34.01
N GLU A 211 -1.25 -19.64 -32.98
CA GLU A 211 -0.92 -19.98 -31.59
C GLU A 211 -0.59 -21.47 -31.35
N ALA A 212 0.27 -21.76 -30.37
CA ALA A 212 0.66 -23.14 -30.05
C ALA A 212 -0.44 -23.91 -29.28
N HIS A 213 -1.30 -23.21 -28.53
CA HIS A 213 -2.30 -23.85 -27.67
C HIS A 213 -3.66 -23.18 -27.82
N ILE A 214 -4.68 -24.00 -28.03
CA ILE A 214 -6.08 -23.64 -27.77
C ILE A 214 -6.47 -24.24 -26.43
N ARG A 215 -6.86 -23.39 -25.48
CA ARG A 215 -7.01 -23.73 -24.05
C ARG A 215 -8.42 -24.09 -23.64
N VAL A 216 -9.40 -23.42 -24.22
CA VAL A 216 -10.80 -23.51 -23.79
C VAL A 216 -11.72 -23.35 -24.99
N LEU A 217 -12.82 -24.08 -24.99
CA LEU A 217 -13.84 -24.13 -26.02
C LEU A 217 -15.23 -23.86 -25.42
N ALA A 218 -16.08 -23.19 -26.19
CA ALA A 218 -17.51 -23.10 -25.91
C ALA A 218 -18.30 -23.06 -27.23
N LEU A 219 -19.57 -23.44 -27.21
CA LEU A 219 -20.45 -23.33 -28.37
C LEU A 219 -21.50 -22.25 -28.14
N ASP A 220 -21.66 -21.37 -29.12
CA ASP A 220 -22.73 -20.39 -29.10
C ASP A 220 -24.06 -20.98 -29.59
N PRO A 221 -25.20 -20.31 -29.35
CA PRO A 221 -26.52 -20.79 -29.79
C PRO A 221 -26.68 -20.93 -31.31
N LYS A 222 -25.80 -20.35 -32.12
CA LYS A 222 -25.78 -20.45 -33.59
C LYS A 222 -24.91 -21.62 -34.07
N GLY A 223 -24.27 -22.34 -33.15
CA GLY A 223 -23.36 -23.45 -33.46
C GLY A 223 -21.95 -23.02 -33.84
N ASN A 224 -21.58 -21.75 -33.62
CA ASN A 224 -20.18 -21.32 -33.78
C ASN A 224 -19.37 -21.80 -32.57
N LEU A 225 -18.16 -22.27 -32.84
CA LEU A 225 -17.19 -22.63 -31.81
C LEU A 225 -16.42 -21.39 -31.38
N ILE A 226 -16.50 -21.06 -30.10
CA ILE A 226 -15.71 -20.02 -29.46
C ILE A 226 -14.48 -20.68 -28.85
N ALA A 227 -13.28 -20.16 -29.14
CA ALA A 227 -12.02 -20.74 -28.69
C ALA A 227 -11.09 -19.68 -28.08
N GLY A 228 -10.49 -19.99 -26.94
CA GLY A 228 -9.49 -19.16 -26.27
C GLY A 228 -8.07 -19.71 -26.46
N SER A 229 -7.08 -18.85 -26.72
CA SER A 229 -5.67 -19.25 -26.91
C SER A 229 -4.75 -18.91 -25.73
N ASP A 230 -3.58 -19.55 -25.71
CA ASP A 230 -2.41 -19.17 -24.89
C ASP A 230 -1.28 -18.72 -25.81
N GLY A 231 -0.72 -17.54 -25.51
CA GLY A 231 0.30 -16.84 -26.29
C GLY A 231 -0.05 -15.37 -26.43
N SER A 232 -1.01 -15.06 -27.32
CA SER A 232 -1.51 -13.70 -27.55
C SER A 232 -2.90 -13.41 -26.98
N GLY A 233 -3.48 -14.33 -26.20
CA GLY A 233 -4.77 -14.14 -25.52
C GLY A 233 -5.91 -13.85 -26.48
N LEU A 234 -6.05 -14.66 -27.53
CA LEU A 234 -7.05 -14.48 -28.58
C LEU A 234 -8.35 -15.22 -28.24
N VAL A 235 -9.47 -14.58 -28.55
CA VAL A 235 -10.80 -15.20 -28.56
C VAL A 235 -11.25 -15.32 -30.02
N TYR A 236 -11.36 -16.55 -30.50
CA TYR A 236 -11.84 -16.87 -31.84
C TYR A 236 -13.34 -17.16 -31.82
N ARG A 237 -14.02 -16.83 -32.92
CA ARG A 237 -15.33 -17.39 -33.31
C ARG A 237 -15.15 -18.11 -34.63
N ILE A 238 -15.45 -19.40 -34.62
CA ILE A 238 -15.26 -20.29 -35.77
C ILE A 238 -16.64 -20.77 -36.20
N SER A 239 -17.01 -20.46 -37.44
CA SER A 239 -18.30 -20.86 -37.99
C SER A 239 -18.40 -22.38 -38.14
N PRO A 240 -19.61 -22.97 -38.27
CA PRO A 240 -19.77 -24.40 -38.53
C PRO A 240 -19.02 -24.93 -39.77
N SER A 241 -18.63 -24.06 -40.71
CA SER A 241 -17.82 -24.41 -41.89
C SER A 241 -16.31 -24.34 -41.64
N GLY A 242 -15.86 -24.00 -40.43
CA GLY A 242 -14.45 -23.87 -40.06
C GLY A 242 -13.84 -22.50 -40.33
N GLU A 243 -14.64 -21.49 -40.71
CA GLU A 243 -14.15 -20.14 -40.95
C GLU A 243 -13.98 -19.40 -39.63
N ALA A 244 -12.73 -19.04 -39.31
CA ALA A 244 -12.38 -18.40 -38.05
C ALA A 244 -12.28 -16.88 -38.17
N PHE A 245 -12.75 -16.18 -37.15
CA PHE A 245 -12.59 -14.74 -36.97
C PHE A 245 -12.12 -14.46 -35.54
N VAL A 246 -11.08 -13.63 -35.38
CA VAL A 246 -10.64 -13.17 -34.05
C VAL A 246 -11.63 -12.14 -33.55
N LEU A 247 -12.47 -12.53 -32.58
CA LEU A 247 -13.42 -11.62 -31.93
C LEU A 247 -12.72 -10.57 -31.08
N TYR A 248 -11.68 -10.99 -30.37
CA TYR A 248 -11.01 -10.14 -29.41
C TYR A 248 -9.56 -10.59 -29.19
N SER A 249 -8.67 -9.62 -29.07
CA SER A 249 -7.29 -9.83 -28.60
C SER A 249 -7.18 -9.20 -27.23
N ALA A 250 -7.26 -10.02 -26.17
CA ALA A 250 -7.17 -9.51 -24.82
C ALA A 250 -5.78 -8.93 -24.55
N PRO A 251 -5.63 -7.86 -23.75
CA PRO A 251 -4.32 -7.39 -23.27
C PRO A 251 -3.72 -8.33 -22.20
N LYS A 252 -3.91 -9.64 -22.36
CA LYS A 252 -3.44 -10.71 -21.47
C LYS A 252 -2.83 -11.83 -22.30
N LYS A 253 -1.96 -12.64 -21.70
CA LYS A 253 -1.23 -13.71 -22.40
C LYS A 253 -2.13 -14.87 -22.81
N GLU A 254 -3.05 -15.25 -21.93
CA GLU A 254 -3.80 -16.51 -22.06
C GLU A 254 -5.29 -16.29 -21.76
N ILE A 255 -6.17 -16.97 -22.50
CA ILE A 255 -7.60 -17.10 -22.18
C ILE A 255 -7.82 -18.45 -21.48
N THR A 256 -8.13 -18.42 -20.19
CA THR A 256 -8.24 -19.63 -19.35
C THR A 256 -9.66 -20.16 -19.22
N ALA A 257 -10.67 -19.31 -19.38
CA ALA A 257 -12.07 -19.68 -19.20
C ALA A 257 -12.99 -18.90 -20.13
N LEU A 258 -14.06 -19.56 -20.56
CA LEU A 258 -15.16 -19.00 -21.33
C LEU A 258 -16.50 -19.33 -20.68
N ALA A 259 -17.43 -18.39 -20.70
CA ALA A 259 -18.84 -18.63 -20.39
C ALA A 259 -19.73 -17.82 -21.33
N LEU A 260 -20.91 -18.33 -21.68
CA LEU A 260 -21.89 -17.63 -22.48
C LEU A 260 -23.18 -17.45 -21.69
N ASP A 261 -23.79 -16.26 -21.79
CA ASP A 261 -25.13 -16.04 -21.25
C ASP A 261 -26.23 -16.41 -22.26
N SER A 262 -27.48 -16.34 -21.83
CA SER A 262 -28.65 -16.65 -22.67
C SER A 262 -28.87 -15.69 -23.83
N GLU A 263 -28.25 -14.50 -23.80
CA GLU A 263 -28.32 -13.51 -24.87
C GLU A 263 -27.23 -13.70 -25.93
N GLY A 264 -26.30 -14.63 -25.69
CA GLY A 264 -25.17 -14.91 -26.57
C GLY A 264 -23.97 -13.98 -26.35
N ASN A 265 -23.92 -13.25 -25.23
CA ASN A 265 -22.70 -12.54 -24.84
C ASN A 265 -21.64 -13.55 -24.39
N ILE A 266 -20.39 -13.35 -24.81
CA ILE A 266 -19.25 -14.20 -24.48
C ILE A 266 -18.46 -13.54 -23.35
N TYR A 267 -18.18 -14.29 -22.29
CA TYR A 267 -17.36 -13.87 -21.17
C TYR A 267 -16.05 -14.63 -21.21
N ALA A 268 -14.93 -13.90 -21.28
CA ALA A 268 -13.60 -14.48 -21.39
C ALA A 268 -12.71 -14.00 -20.24
N ALA A 269 -12.06 -14.95 -19.55
CA ALA A 269 -11.04 -14.66 -18.55
C ALA A 269 -9.66 -14.63 -19.21
N GLY A 270 -9.03 -13.45 -19.23
CA GLY A 270 -7.66 -13.27 -19.68
C GLY A 270 -6.71 -13.19 -18.49
N VAL A 271 -5.59 -13.91 -18.54
CA VAL A 271 -4.59 -13.96 -17.46
C VAL A 271 -3.17 -13.71 -17.97
N GLY A 272 -2.32 -13.17 -17.09
CA GLY A 272 -0.89 -13.01 -17.36
C GLY A 272 -0.54 -11.83 -18.26
N GLU A 273 0.69 -11.34 -18.14
CA GLU A 273 1.24 -10.26 -18.97
C GLU A 273 1.76 -10.74 -20.31
N LYS A 274 1.48 -9.96 -21.37
CA LYS A 274 2.14 -10.10 -22.66
C LYS A 274 3.57 -9.56 -22.53
N ARG A 275 4.59 -10.41 -22.73
CA ARG A 275 5.98 -9.95 -22.83
C ARG A 275 6.24 -9.51 -24.27
N PRO A 276 6.54 -8.22 -24.54
CA PRO A 276 6.86 -7.76 -25.89
C PRO A 276 8.12 -8.49 -26.39
N GLY A 277 8.04 -9.14 -27.56
CA GLY A 277 9.19 -9.78 -28.21
C GLY A 277 9.27 -11.31 -28.12
N GLN A 278 8.32 -11.98 -27.45
CA GLN A 278 8.22 -13.44 -27.49
C GLN A 278 7.31 -13.89 -28.65
N ASN A 279 7.72 -13.63 -29.88
CA ASN A 279 7.28 -14.48 -30.99
C ASN A 279 7.78 -15.89 -30.68
N THR A 280 6.89 -16.86 -30.80
CA THR A 280 7.09 -18.29 -30.54
C THR A 280 8.21 -18.86 -31.42
N ILE A 281 9.46 -18.73 -30.99
CA ILE A 281 10.52 -19.61 -31.47
C ILE A 281 10.43 -20.89 -30.64
N PRO A 282 10.16 -22.07 -31.25
CA PRO A 282 10.19 -23.32 -30.52
C PRO A 282 11.61 -23.54 -29.98
N SER A 283 11.74 -23.53 -28.65
CA SER A 283 12.97 -23.87 -27.96
C SER A 283 13.24 -25.37 -28.14
N PHE A 284 13.95 -25.73 -29.21
CA PHE A 284 14.61 -27.03 -29.30
C PHE A 284 15.68 -27.09 -28.21
N GLY A 285 15.58 -28.08 -27.32
CA GLY A 285 16.54 -28.28 -26.24
C GLY A 285 17.96 -28.43 -26.78
N GLN A 286 18.87 -27.59 -26.29
CA GLN A 286 20.29 -27.74 -26.57
C GLN A 286 20.95 -28.58 -25.46
N PRO A 287 21.91 -29.47 -25.78
CA PRO A 287 22.56 -30.33 -24.79
C PRO A 287 23.46 -29.50 -23.87
N THR A 288 23.41 -29.77 -22.57
CA THR A 288 24.27 -29.19 -21.55
C THR A 288 25.74 -29.57 -21.78
N GLY A 289 26.57 -28.62 -22.20
CA GLY A 289 28.03 -28.70 -22.09
C GLY A 289 28.51 -28.34 -20.67
N PRO A 290 29.66 -28.86 -20.22
CA PRO A 290 30.09 -28.74 -18.82
C PRO A 290 30.64 -27.35 -18.52
N THR A 291 30.27 -26.83 -17.34
CA THR A 291 30.79 -25.59 -16.75
C THR A 291 32.26 -25.72 -16.35
N PRO A 292 33.12 -24.72 -16.60
CA PRO A 292 34.44 -24.64 -15.97
C PRO A 292 34.32 -24.12 -14.53
N SER A 293 34.94 -24.83 -13.61
CA SER A 293 35.20 -24.42 -12.23
C SER A 293 36.13 -23.21 -12.15
N GLY A 294 35.90 -22.36 -11.14
CA GLY A 294 36.93 -21.52 -10.53
C GLY A 294 36.45 -20.17 -10.00
N LEU A 295 36.26 -20.04 -8.68
CA LEU A 295 37.25 -19.41 -7.78
C LEU A 295 36.63 -19.15 -6.39
N THR A 296 37.49 -19.38 -5.40
CA THR A 296 37.28 -19.38 -3.95
C THR A 296 37.39 -17.98 -3.34
N GLY A 297 36.54 -17.67 -2.36
CA GLY A 297 36.75 -16.61 -1.37
C GLY A 297 35.84 -16.82 -0.15
N PRO A 298 36.36 -16.94 1.08
CA PRO A 298 35.54 -17.21 2.25
C PRO A 298 35.07 -15.91 2.91
N SER A 299 33.76 -15.76 3.09
CA SER A 299 33.23 -14.86 4.10
C SER A 299 32.07 -15.55 4.81
N ALA A 300 32.28 -15.77 6.10
CA ALA A 300 31.33 -16.37 7.01
C ALA A 300 30.27 -15.34 7.41
N GLY A 301 29.02 -15.62 7.07
CA GLY A 301 27.84 -14.92 7.56
C GLY A 301 26.69 -15.91 7.56
N ILE A 302 26.42 -16.52 8.71
CA ILE A 302 25.31 -17.46 8.90
C ILE A 302 24.02 -16.64 8.91
N VAL A 303 23.30 -16.62 7.78
CA VAL A 303 21.89 -16.24 7.74
C VAL A 303 21.10 -17.54 7.73
N LEU A 304 20.43 -17.83 8.85
CA LEU A 304 19.42 -18.88 8.95
C LEU A 304 18.14 -18.41 8.23
N THR A 305 18.07 -18.60 6.92
CA THR A 305 16.79 -18.64 6.21
C THR A 305 16.10 -19.97 6.51
N PRO A 306 14.82 -19.99 6.94
CA PRO A 306 14.11 -21.24 7.14
C PRO A 306 14.03 -21.97 5.80
N THR A 307 14.65 -23.15 5.75
CA THR A 307 14.56 -24.10 4.65
C THR A 307 13.10 -24.50 4.48
N GLN A 308 12.42 -23.88 3.52
CA GLN A 308 11.21 -24.48 2.98
C GLN A 308 11.59 -25.85 2.41
N PRO A 309 10.87 -26.93 2.76
CA PRO A 309 11.14 -28.24 2.20
C PRO A 309 11.06 -28.14 0.68
N MET A 310 12.11 -28.63 0.03
CA MET A 310 12.28 -28.70 -1.42
C MET A 310 11.14 -29.52 -2.05
N MET A 311 10.01 -28.86 -2.35
CA MET A 311 8.91 -29.43 -3.15
C MET A 311 8.86 -28.83 -4.58
N SER A 312 9.97 -28.29 -5.08
CA SER A 312 10.06 -27.70 -6.42
C SER A 312 10.56 -28.65 -7.51
N GLN A 313 10.70 -29.95 -7.22
CA GLN A 313 11.19 -30.95 -8.19
C GLN A 313 10.15 -31.98 -8.68
N MET A 314 8.85 -31.77 -8.45
CA MET A 314 7.83 -32.50 -9.22
C MET A 314 7.57 -31.77 -10.53
N MET A 315 7.72 -32.50 -11.65
CA MET A 315 7.66 -32.01 -13.03
C MET A 315 6.72 -30.82 -13.28
N ASN A 316 7.27 -29.72 -13.82
CA ASN A 316 6.54 -28.56 -14.34
C ASN A 316 5.59 -28.98 -15.48
N PHE A 317 4.37 -29.41 -15.16
CA PHE A 317 3.29 -29.50 -16.15
C PHE A 317 2.66 -28.11 -16.31
N PRO A 318 2.41 -27.64 -17.55
CA PRO A 318 1.79 -26.34 -17.78
C PRO A 318 0.31 -26.39 -17.38
N ALA A 319 0.00 -26.09 -16.12
CA ALA A 319 -1.38 -25.83 -15.71
C ALA A 319 -1.84 -24.46 -16.27
N PRO A 320 -3.15 -24.27 -16.57
CA PRO A 320 -3.67 -22.96 -16.98
C PRO A 320 -3.22 -21.87 -16.01
N GLY A 321 -2.76 -20.72 -16.52
CA GLY A 321 -2.27 -19.62 -15.66
C GLY A 321 -1.04 -19.92 -14.77
N ALA A 322 -0.37 -21.07 -14.92
CA ALA A 322 0.83 -21.40 -14.14
C ALA A 322 1.97 -20.42 -14.45
N GLY A 323 2.45 -19.71 -13.42
CA GLY A 323 3.50 -18.70 -13.57
C GLY A 323 3.05 -17.40 -14.24
N ALA A 324 1.74 -17.17 -14.39
CA ALA A 324 1.20 -15.92 -14.90
C ALA A 324 1.45 -14.77 -13.90
N THR A 325 2.21 -13.76 -14.33
CA THR A 325 2.40 -12.49 -13.62
C THR A 325 1.41 -11.44 -14.14
N GLY A 326 0.95 -10.51 -13.30
CA GLY A 326 0.05 -9.42 -13.71
C GLY A 326 -1.45 -9.74 -13.69
N GLY A 327 -1.84 -10.76 -12.91
CA GLY A 327 -3.24 -11.03 -12.55
C GLY A 327 -4.16 -11.36 -13.71
N SER A 328 -5.45 -11.03 -13.56
CA SER A 328 -6.53 -11.39 -14.47
C SER A 328 -7.45 -10.23 -14.80
N GLU A 329 -8.08 -10.34 -15.96
CA GLU A 329 -9.18 -9.49 -16.39
C GLU A 329 -10.29 -10.36 -16.99
N ILE A 330 -11.55 -9.98 -16.78
CA ILE A 330 -12.70 -10.64 -17.40
C ILE A 330 -13.33 -9.65 -18.38
N TYR A 331 -13.60 -10.12 -19.59
CA TYR A 331 -14.20 -9.31 -20.67
C TYR A 331 -15.55 -9.90 -21.07
N ARG A 332 -16.53 -9.05 -21.30
CA ARG A 332 -17.79 -9.37 -21.98
C ARG A 332 -17.70 -8.90 -23.43
N ILE A 333 -17.92 -9.79 -24.37
CA ILE A 333 -17.99 -9.52 -25.81
C ILE A 333 -19.44 -9.73 -26.23
N ALA A 334 -20.11 -8.66 -26.64
CA ALA A 334 -21.51 -8.74 -27.05
C ALA A 334 -21.67 -9.42 -28.43
N PRO A 335 -22.89 -9.86 -28.82
CA PRO A 335 -23.13 -10.49 -30.11
C PRO A 335 -22.70 -9.66 -31.33
N ASP A 336 -22.68 -8.33 -31.22
CA ASP A 336 -22.19 -7.39 -32.24
C ASP A 336 -20.66 -7.32 -32.33
N GLY A 337 -19.95 -7.99 -31.41
CA GLY A 337 -18.49 -8.02 -31.31
C GLY A 337 -17.90 -6.97 -30.39
N SER A 338 -18.71 -6.10 -29.76
CA SER A 338 -18.19 -5.05 -28.87
C SER A 338 -17.64 -5.62 -27.55
N PRO A 339 -16.35 -5.42 -27.23
CA PRO A 339 -15.77 -5.88 -25.97
C PRO A 339 -15.91 -4.82 -24.87
N ARG A 340 -16.12 -5.27 -23.63
CA ARG A 340 -16.08 -4.45 -22.41
C ARG A 340 -15.41 -5.22 -21.29
N ARG A 341 -14.52 -4.57 -20.53
CA ARG A 341 -13.98 -5.15 -19.30
C ARG A 341 -15.03 -5.16 -18.19
N MET A 342 -15.14 -6.28 -17.50
CA MET A 342 -16.15 -6.54 -16.46
C MET A 342 -15.53 -6.70 -15.08
N TRP A 343 -14.24 -6.98 -14.98
CA TRP A 343 -13.54 -7.16 -13.71
C TRP A 343 -12.02 -7.20 -13.93
N THR A 344 -11.26 -6.81 -12.91
CA THR A 344 -9.79 -6.89 -12.89
C THR A 344 -9.28 -7.24 -11.49
N SER A 345 -8.20 -8.01 -11.43
CA SER A 345 -7.40 -8.21 -10.22
C SER A 345 -5.93 -8.33 -10.60
N ARG A 346 -5.04 -7.78 -9.77
CA ARG A 346 -3.58 -7.93 -9.93
C ARG A 346 -3.04 -9.19 -9.26
N GLU A 347 -3.80 -9.77 -8.33
CA GLU A 347 -3.35 -10.87 -7.47
C GLU A 347 -3.99 -12.20 -7.85
N ASP A 348 -5.23 -12.17 -8.34
CA ASP A 348 -6.02 -13.36 -8.59
C ASP A 348 -5.88 -13.83 -10.04
N ILE A 349 -5.77 -15.15 -10.19
CA ILE A 349 -5.78 -15.84 -11.48
C ILE A 349 -7.15 -16.48 -11.67
N VAL A 350 -7.92 -16.09 -12.69
CA VAL A 350 -9.23 -16.70 -12.95
C VAL A 350 -9.03 -18.00 -13.74
N TYR A 351 -9.59 -19.08 -13.23
CA TYR A 351 -9.50 -20.42 -13.83
C TYR A 351 -10.82 -20.90 -14.42
N ALA A 352 -11.95 -20.44 -13.88
CA ALA A 352 -13.27 -20.92 -14.27
C ALA A 352 -14.28 -19.78 -14.29
N LEU A 353 -15.18 -19.81 -15.28
CA LEU A 353 -16.33 -18.94 -15.38
C LEU A 353 -17.60 -19.80 -15.53
N ALA A 354 -18.68 -19.42 -14.87
CA ALA A 354 -19.99 -20.02 -15.05
C ALA A 354 -21.11 -19.02 -14.73
N PHE A 355 -22.33 -19.31 -15.17
CA PHE A 355 -23.52 -18.61 -14.72
C PHE A 355 -24.25 -19.43 -13.67
N ASP A 356 -24.63 -18.78 -12.57
CA ASP A 356 -25.58 -19.39 -11.63
C ASP A 356 -27.01 -19.38 -12.19
N ALA A 357 -27.95 -20.05 -11.52
CA ALA A 357 -29.35 -20.12 -11.99
C ALA A 357 -30.08 -18.76 -11.98
N ARG A 358 -29.49 -17.72 -11.39
CA ARG A 358 -30.03 -16.35 -11.40
C ARG A 358 -29.40 -15.50 -12.51
N GLY A 359 -28.52 -16.07 -13.34
CA GLY A 359 -27.83 -15.35 -14.41
C GLY A 359 -26.67 -14.49 -13.94
N ARG A 360 -26.15 -14.70 -12.73
CA ARG A 360 -24.95 -14.00 -12.26
C ARG A 360 -23.69 -14.71 -12.75
N LEU A 361 -22.72 -13.95 -13.25
CA LEU A 361 -21.41 -14.48 -13.61
C LEU A 361 -20.62 -14.81 -12.35
N ILE A 362 -20.17 -16.06 -12.24
CA ILE A 362 -19.36 -16.58 -11.15
C ILE A 362 -17.97 -16.87 -11.67
N ALA A 363 -16.94 -16.35 -10.99
CA ALA A 363 -15.54 -16.56 -11.31
C ALA A 363 -14.83 -17.34 -10.19
N GLY A 364 -14.19 -18.45 -10.55
CA GLY A 364 -13.35 -19.24 -9.66
C GLY A 364 -11.88 -18.87 -9.87
N THR A 365 -11.17 -18.58 -8.77
CA THR A 365 -9.80 -18.06 -8.83
C THR A 365 -8.77 -18.98 -8.17
N GLY A 366 -7.51 -18.77 -8.55
CA GLY A 366 -6.31 -19.39 -8.01
C GLY A 366 -5.53 -18.51 -7.04
N ASN A 367 -4.38 -19.02 -6.58
CA ASN A 367 -3.50 -18.49 -5.54
C ASN A 367 -4.12 -18.47 -4.13
N ARG A 368 -5.38 -18.04 -4.02
CA ARG A 368 -6.08 -17.82 -2.75
C ARG A 368 -7.45 -18.48 -2.66
N GLY A 369 -7.96 -19.05 -3.75
CA GLY A 369 -9.20 -19.83 -3.78
C GLY A 369 -10.48 -19.01 -3.60
N HIS A 370 -10.52 -17.78 -4.10
CA HIS A 370 -11.73 -16.96 -4.02
C HIS A 370 -12.71 -17.31 -5.13
N VAL A 371 -14.00 -17.17 -4.82
CA VAL A 371 -15.11 -17.22 -5.77
C VAL A 371 -15.78 -15.86 -5.76
N PHE A 372 -15.84 -15.21 -6.93
CA PHE A 372 -16.45 -13.90 -7.11
C PHE A 372 -17.78 -14.02 -7.86
N ALA A 373 -18.76 -13.20 -7.48
CA ALA A 373 -19.94 -12.93 -8.28
C ALA A 373 -19.75 -11.56 -8.94
N ILE A 374 -19.75 -11.50 -10.26
CA ILE A 374 -19.40 -10.32 -11.05
C ILE A 374 -20.64 -9.80 -11.75
N LYS A 375 -20.96 -8.53 -11.54
CA LYS A 375 -22.09 -7.84 -12.18
C LYS A 375 -21.61 -6.75 -13.13
N SER A 376 -20.60 -5.98 -12.74
CA SER A 376 -19.91 -5.01 -13.59
C SER A 376 -18.50 -4.71 -13.06
N GLU A 377 -17.74 -3.88 -13.76
CA GLU A 377 -16.33 -3.57 -13.45
C GLU A 377 -16.08 -3.21 -11.99
N ASP A 378 -16.95 -2.39 -11.40
CA ASP A 378 -16.87 -1.94 -10.00
C ASP A 378 -18.01 -2.51 -9.12
N ASP A 379 -18.77 -3.48 -9.63
CA ASP A 379 -19.88 -4.13 -8.92
C ASP A 379 -19.69 -5.65 -8.96
N PHE A 380 -18.97 -6.14 -7.96
CA PHE A 380 -18.76 -7.57 -7.69
C PHE A 380 -18.80 -7.86 -6.19
N SER A 381 -18.94 -9.14 -5.84
CA SER A 381 -18.83 -9.62 -4.45
C SER A 381 -17.79 -10.73 -4.37
N ASP A 382 -16.89 -10.66 -3.38
CA ASP A 382 -16.12 -11.82 -2.92
C ASP A 382 -17.07 -12.69 -2.10
N VAL A 383 -17.53 -13.78 -2.71
CA VAL A 383 -18.66 -14.54 -2.18
C VAL A 383 -18.20 -15.61 -1.21
N LEU A 384 -16.98 -16.11 -1.42
CA LEU A 384 -16.46 -17.25 -0.69
C LEU A 384 -14.97 -17.43 -0.96
N LYS A 385 -14.22 -17.70 0.11
CA LYS A 385 -12.90 -18.32 0.03
C LYS A 385 -13.01 -19.82 0.27
N VAL A 386 -12.69 -20.64 -0.72
CA VAL A 386 -12.69 -22.10 -0.55
C VAL A 386 -11.45 -22.54 0.23
N GLY A 387 -11.55 -23.67 0.94
CA GLY A 387 -10.41 -24.27 1.64
C GLY A 387 -9.39 -24.96 0.71
N ALA A 388 -9.24 -24.51 -0.54
CA ALA A 388 -8.30 -24.93 -1.56
C ALA A 388 -7.69 -23.66 -2.19
N SER A 389 -6.47 -23.70 -2.75
CA SER A 389 -5.87 -22.47 -3.31
C SER A 389 -6.38 -22.13 -4.72
N GLN A 390 -7.05 -23.06 -5.39
CA GLN A 390 -7.51 -22.91 -6.76
C GLN A 390 -8.91 -23.46 -6.95
N VAL A 391 -9.81 -22.66 -7.54
CA VAL A 391 -11.13 -23.10 -8.02
C VAL A 391 -11.07 -23.24 -9.54
N THR A 392 -10.99 -24.48 -10.03
CA THR A 392 -10.55 -24.78 -11.40
C THR A 392 -11.66 -25.02 -12.40
N ALA A 393 -12.84 -25.42 -11.96
CA ALA A 393 -13.99 -25.67 -12.84
C ALA A 393 -15.31 -25.56 -12.07
N PHE A 394 -16.38 -25.30 -12.83
CA PHE A 394 -17.75 -25.34 -12.35
C PHE A 394 -18.59 -26.31 -13.17
N ALA A 395 -19.60 -26.91 -12.54
CA ALA A 395 -20.64 -27.68 -13.21
C ALA A 395 -22.01 -27.36 -12.60
N LYS A 396 -23.10 -27.65 -13.31
CA LYS A 396 -24.45 -27.44 -12.77
C LYS A 396 -24.72 -28.42 -11.63
N ALA A 397 -25.28 -27.94 -10.54
CA ALA A 397 -25.79 -28.79 -9.47
C ALA A 397 -27.33 -28.81 -9.48
N PRO A 398 -27.96 -29.88 -8.96
CA PRO A 398 -29.41 -29.95 -8.82
C PRO A 398 -30.00 -28.73 -8.09
N GLY A 399 -31.23 -28.36 -8.44
CA GLY A 399 -31.94 -27.25 -7.80
C GLY A 399 -31.41 -25.85 -8.12
N GLY A 400 -30.54 -25.71 -9.13
CA GLY A 400 -30.00 -24.42 -9.56
C GLY A 400 -28.72 -23.99 -8.85
N GLY A 401 -28.07 -24.90 -8.12
CA GLY A 401 -26.73 -24.67 -7.57
C GLY A 401 -25.61 -24.86 -8.59
N LEU A 402 -24.37 -24.67 -8.13
CA LEU A 402 -23.15 -24.98 -8.88
C LEU A 402 -22.27 -25.93 -8.07
N TYR A 403 -21.70 -26.92 -8.73
CA TYR A 403 -20.52 -27.62 -8.22
C TYR A 403 -19.28 -26.82 -8.56
N ALA A 404 -18.30 -26.81 -7.66
CA ALA A 404 -17.00 -26.20 -7.87
C ALA A 404 -15.89 -27.19 -7.52
N SER A 405 -14.85 -27.29 -8.35
CA SER A 405 -13.68 -28.10 -8.05
C SER A 405 -12.54 -27.26 -7.48
N GLY A 406 -11.91 -27.80 -6.43
CA GLY A 406 -10.71 -27.26 -5.81
C GLY A 406 -9.48 -28.08 -6.20
N SER A 407 -8.51 -27.44 -6.84
CA SER A 407 -7.21 -28.04 -7.14
C SER A 407 -6.18 -27.66 -6.10
N ASN A 408 -5.26 -28.60 -5.80
CA ASN A 408 -4.26 -28.64 -4.72
C ASN A 408 -4.66 -29.44 -3.47
N LEU A 409 -5.95 -29.74 -3.30
CA LEU A 409 -6.48 -30.54 -2.18
C LEU A 409 -7.59 -31.51 -2.61
N GLY A 410 -7.83 -31.66 -3.92
CA GLY A 410 -8.75 -32.65 -4.45
C GLY A 410 -10.22 -32.46 -4.05
N LYS A 411 -10.64 -31.25 -3.68
CA LYS A 411 -11.97 -31.04 -3.08
C LYS A 411 -13.02 -30.73 -4.14
N ILE A 412 -14.24 -31.20 -3.93
CA ILE A 412 -15.40 -30.78 -4.69
C ILE A 412 -16.42 -30.20 -3.72
N PHE A 413 -16.97 -29.07 -4.09
CA PHE A 413 -17.88 -28.29 -3.27
C PHE A 413 -19.23 -28.11 -3.99
N VAL A 414 -20.27 -27.83 -3.21
CA VAL A 414 -21.57 -27.38 -3.73
C VAL A 414 -21.81 -25.95 -3.25
N LEU A 415 -22.08 -25.05 -4.20
CA LEU A 415 -22.64 -23.73 -3.98
C LEU A 415 -24.15 -23.82 -4.27
N GLY A 416 -24.97 -23.67 -3.23
CA GLY A 416 -26.41 -23.73 -3.31
C GLY A 416 -27.03 -22.46 -3.92
N PRO A 417 -28.27 -22.56 -4.42
CA PRO A 417 -28.98 -21.44 -5.06
C PRO A 417 -29.47 -20.38 -4.05
N SER A 418 -29.47 -20.70 -2.76
CA SER A 418 -29.96 -19.86 -1.68
C SER A 418 -28.82 -19.42 -0.76
N PRO A 419 -28.91 -18.26 -0.10
CA PRO A 419 -27.96 -17.87 0.94
C PRO A 419 -27.89 -18.89 2.08
N GLN A 420 -26.79 -18.87 2.83
CA GLN A 420 -26.66 -19.54 4.12
C GLN A 420 -27.78 -19.10 5.08
N SER A 421 -28.13 -19.94 6.06
CA SER A 421 -29.07 -19.54 7.12
C SER A 421 -28.45 -18.57 8.12
N GLU A 422 -27.13 -18.63 8.29
CA GLU A 422 -26.34 -17.81 9.20
C GLU A 422 -24.94 -17.57 8.60
N GLY A 423 -24.36 -16.41 8.89
CA GLY A 423 -22.99 -16.07 8.54
C GLY A 423 -22.36 -15.19 9.61
N THR A 424 -21.05 -15.33 9.83
CA THR A 424 -20.28 -14.53 10.78
C THR A 424 -19.16 -13.79 10.08
N TYR A 425 -18.98 -12.52 10.43
CA TYR A 425 -17.83 -11.72 10.05
C TYR A 425 -17.16 -11.17 11.30
N GLN A 426 -15.84 -11.28 11.37
CA GLN A 426 -14.99 -10.73 12.42
C GLN A 426 -14.03 -9.72 11.80
N SER A 427 -14.00 -8.48 12.31
CA SER A 427 -13.10 -7.43 11.80
C SER A 427 -11.63 -7.80 11.98
N ASP A 428 -10.73 -7.04 11.35
CA ASP A 428 -9.34 -7.00 11.81
C ASP A 428 -9.24 -6.39 13.23
N VAL A 429 -8.06 -6.52 13.82
CA VAL A 429 -7.76 -5.89 15.11
C VAL A 429 -7.42 -4.43 14.87
N TYR A 430 -8.16 -3.54 15.52
CA TYR A 430 -7.86 -2.13 15.54
C TYR A 430 -6.97 -1.78 16.72
N ASP A 431 -5.92 -1.01 16.47
CA ASP A 431 -4.96 -0.52 17.45
C ASP A 431 -5.16 0.98 17.65
N ALA A 432 -5.73 1.38 18.79
CA ALA A 432 -5.92 2.78 19.14
C ALA A 432 -4.61 3.50 19.51
N LYS A 433 -3.47 2.78 19.51
CA LYS A 433 -2.11 3.20 19.92
C LYS A 433 -1.98 3.47 21.41
N ILE A 434 -2.95 4.17 21.98
CA ILE A 434 -3.04 4.50 23.39
C ILE A 434 -4.15 3.72 24.06
N PHE A 435 -3.98 3.48 25.36
CA PHE A 435 -5.02 2.91 26.20
C PHE A 435 -6.29 3.74 26.12
N SER A 436 -7.38 3.14 25.62
CA SER A 436 -8.59 3.86 25.25
C SER A 436 -9.82 3.30 25.95
N ARG A 437 -10.75 4.19 26.31
CA ARG A 437 -12.10 3.81 26.73
C ARG A 437 -12.96 3.65 25.49
N TRP A 438 -13.55 2.48 25.33
CA TRP A 438 -14.46 2.17 24.23
C TRP A 438 -15.88 2.59 24.56
N GLY A 439 -16.50 3.33 23.64
CA GLY A 439 -17.83 3.89 23.73
C GLY A 439 -18.87 3.04 23.00
N ARG A 440 -19.85 3.74 22.42
CA ARG A 440 -20.96 3.15 21.67
C ARG A 440 -20.53 2.72 20.27
N ALA A 441 -21.15 1.65 19.79
CA ALA A 441 -21.09 1.24 18.41
C ALA A 441 -22.25 1.85 17.62
N GLU A 442 -21.95 2.34 16.43
CA GLU A 442 -22.95 2.73 15.43
C GLU A 442 -23.01 1.67 14.34
N PHE A 443 -24.22 1.28 13.97
CA PHE A 443 -24.46 0.23 13.00
C PHE A 443 -25.41 0.74 11.92
N ARG A 444 -24.97 0.65 10.66
CA ARG A 444 -25.83 0.84 9.50
C ARG A 444 -26.00 -0.48 8.78
N GLY A 445 -27.23 -0.90 8.56
CA GLY A 445 -27.55 -2.18 7.94
C GLY A 445 -29.05 -2.45 7.95
N ALA A 446 -29.43 -3.71 7.72
CA ALA A 446 -30.83 -4.14 7.85
C ALA A 446 -30.93 -5.64 8.08
N GLY A 447 -32.16 -6.10 8.33
CA GLY A 447 -32.45 -7.50 8.64
C GLY A 447 -31.97 -7.90 10.03
N ASN A 448 -31.86 -9.20 10.27
CA ASN A 448 -31.45 -9.72 11.57
C ASN A 448 -29.92 -9.82 11.64
N VAL A 449 -29.28 -8.87 12.32
CA VAL A 449 -27.84 -8.82 12.53
C VAL A 449 -27.55 -8.61 14.01
N GLU A 450 -26.72 -9.48 14.59
CA GLU A 450 -26.20 -9.30 15.94
C GLU A 450 -24.77 -8.76 15.88
N LEU A 451 -24.51 -7.67 16.58
CA LEU A 451 -23.17 -7.09 16.68
C LEU A 451 -22.54 -7.42 18.03
N PHE A 452 -21.24 -7.70 18.03
CA PHE A 452 -20.44 -7.98 19.21
C PHE A 452 -19.14 -7.18 19.16
N ALA A 453 -18.57 -6.87 20.32
CA ALA A 453 -17.26 -6.27 20.44
C ALA A 453 -16.44 -6.96 21.53
N ARG A 454 -15.11 -6.86 21.44
CA ARG A 454 -14.16 -7.23 22.49
C ARG A 454 -12.92 -6.35 22.41
N SER A 455 -12.20 -6.23 23.51
CA SER A 455 -10.98 -5.43 23.61
C SER A 455 -9.88 -6.14 24.42
N GLY A 456 -8.64 -5.69 24.25
CA GLY A 456 -7.46 -6.19 24.95
C GLY A 456 -6.23 -5.28 24.83
N ASN A 457 -5.14 -5.63 25.53
CA ASN A 457 -3.93 -4.79 25.63
C ASN A 457 -2.70 -5.41 24.94
N VAL A 458 -2.92 -6.43 24.13
CA VAL A 458 -1.89 -7.09 23.30
C VAL A 458 -2.42 -7.22 21.88
N ASP A 459 -1.53 -7.17 20.89
CA ASP A 459 -1.84 -7.22 19.47
C ASP A 459 -2.53 -8.52 19.03
N ASN A 460 -2.16 -9.65 19.65
CA ASN A 460 -2.80 -10.95 19.40
C ASN A 460 -4.06 -11.13 20.26
N PRO A 461 -5.27 -11.19 19.65
CA PRO A 461 -6.53 -11.27 20.38
C PRO A 461 -6.80 -12.60 21.08
N ASP A 462 -6.01 -13.64 20.82
CA ASP A 462 -6.12 -14.93 21.49
C ASP A 462 -5.40 -14.93 22.86
N ARG A 463 -4.60 -13.90 23.15
CA ARG A 463 -3.84 -13.77 24.40
C ARG A 463 -4.63 -12.98 25.45
N ASN A 464 -5.60 -13.64 26.09
CA ASN A 464 -6.34 -13.12 27.26
C ASN A 464 -7.06 -11.77 27.02
N TRP A 465 -7.61 -11.57 25.82
CA TRP A 465 -8.56 -10.49 25.60
C TRP A 465 -9.87 -10.74 26.35
N SER A 466 -10.68 -9.70 26.49
CA SER A 466 -12.04 -9.84 27.01
C SER A 466 -12.89 -10.78 26.14
N PRO A 467 -13.89 -11.47 26.72
CA PRO A 467 -14.85 -12.24 25.94
C PRO A 467 -15.66 -11.32 25.03
N TRP A 468 -16.19 -11.88 23.93
CA TRP A 468 -17.13 -11.17 23.06
C TRP A 468 -18.37 -10.74 23.86
N LYS A 469 -18.67 -9.44 23.84
CA LYS A 469 -19.91 -8.88 24.40
C LYS A 469 -20.82 -8.43 23.27
N LYS A 470 -22.11 -8.75 23.38
CA LYS A 470 -23.13 -8.30 22.44
C LYS A 470 -23.32 -6.79 22.60
N VAL A 471 -23.33 -6.08 21.48
CA VAL A 471 -23.67 -4.65 21.43
C VAL A 471 -25.19 -4.54 21.57
N GLU A 472 -25.63 -3.79 22.56
CA GLU A 472 -27.05 -3.67 22.89
C GLU A 472 -27.68 -2.51 22.11
N ALA A 473 -28.34 -2.81 20.98
CA ALA A 473 -29.05 -1.82 20.18
C ALA A 473 -30.10 -1.04 20.98
N GLU A 474 -30.78 -1.70 21.93
CA GLU A 474 -31.77 -1.11 22.84
C GLU A 474 -31.17 -0.12 23.85
N LYS A 475 -29.86 -0.20 24.11
CA LYS A 475 -29.11 0.76 24.94
C LYS A 475 -28.26 1.71 24.09
N ASN A 476 -28.81 2.16 22.97
CA ASN A 476 -28.15 3.09 22.05
C ASN A 476 -26.75 2.61 21.61
N GLY A 477 -26.54 1.30 21.42
CA GLY A 477 -25.29 0.74 20.91
C GLY A 477 -24.17 0.62 21.94
N GLU A 478 -24.46 0.59 23.23
CA GLU A 478 -23.44 0.35 24.26
C GLU A 478 -22.74 -1.01 24.05
N THR A 479 -21.40 -0.97 24.09
CA THR A 479 -20.53 -2.15 23.89
C THR A 479 -20.25 -2.88 25.20
N GLY A 480 -20.11 -2.14 26.31
CA GLY A 480 -19.81 -2.67 27.63
C GLY A 480 -18.44 -3.38 27.75
N ILE A 481 -17.57 -3.26 26.75
CA ILE A 481 -16.23 -3.87 26.75
C ILE A 481 -15.26 -3.05 27.63
N PRO A 482 -14.23 -3.67 28.22
CA PRO A 482 -13.29 -2.94 29.07
C PRO A 482 -12.45 -1.93 28.26
N ALA A 483 -11.96 -0.89 28.93
CA ALA A 483 -10.97 0.01 28.36
C ALA A 483 -9.67 -0.76 28.07
N ALA A 484 -9.13 -0.57 26.87
CA ALA A 484 -7.92 -1.25 26.40
C ALA A 484 -7.38 -0.56 25.13
N ARG A 485 -6.14 -0.86 24.75
CA ARG A 485 -5.52 -0.31 23.53
C ARG A 485 -6.10 -0.88 22.22
N PHE A 486 -6.47 -2.15 22.20
CA PHE A 486 -6.94 -2.83 20.99
C PHE A 486 -8.42 -3.20 21.10
N VAL A 487 -9.11 -3.21 19.96
CA VAL A 487 -10.52 -3.61 19.85
C VAL A 487 -10.78 -4.42 18.59
N GLN A 488 -11.86 -5.20 18.61
CA GLN A 488 -12.39 -5.92 17.47
C GLN A 488 -13.91 -5.96 17.57
N TRP A 489 -14.60 -5.96 16.43
CA TRP A 489 -16.03 -6.22 16.36
C TRP A 489 -16.32 -7.47 15.52
N LYS A 490 -17.51 -8.04 15.73
CA LYS A 490 -18.01 -9.21 15.03
C LYS A 490 -19.49 -9.06 14.75
N ALA A 491 -19.92 -9.35 13.53
CA ALA A 491 -21.34 -9.42 13.16
C ALA A 491 -21.75 -10.88 12.90
N VAL A 492 -22.94 -11.25 13.37
CA VAL A 492 -23.61 -12.51 13.03
C VAL A 492 -24.88 -12.14 12.27
N LEU A 493 -24.95 -12.54 11.00
CA LEU A 493 -26.07 -12.29 10.10
C LEU A 493 -26.97 -13.52 10.10
N HIS A 494 -28.26 -13.33 10.33
CA HIS A 494 -29.27 -14.39 10.34
C HIS A 494 -30.23 -14.21 9.18
N SER A 495 -30.47 -15.28 8.42
CA SER A 495 -31.43 -15.26 7.31
C SER A 495 -32.81 -14.76 7.78
N GLY A 496 -33.46 -13.94 6.94
CA GLY A 496 -34.71 -13.27 7.30
C GLY A 496 -35.24 -12.39 6.17
N ASN A 497 -36.37 -11.73 6.43
CA ASN A 497 -36.98 -10.76 5.53
C ASN A 497 -37.23 -9.44 6.31
N PRO A 498 -36.56 -8.32 5.98
CA PRO A 498 -35.58 -8.16 4.89
C PRO A 498 -34.30 -8.99 5.11
N ALA A 499 -33.60 -9.31 4.02
CA ALA A 499 -32.34 -10.04 4.07
C ALA A 499 -31.28 -9.28 4.90
N PRO A 500 -30.49 -9.96 5.73
CA PRO A 500 -29.52 -9.32 6.59
C PRO A 500 -28.38 -8.68 5.78
N ARG A 501 -28.03 -7.45 6.13
CA ARG A 501 -26.91 -6.72 5.55
C ARG A 501 -26.22 -5.85 6.59
N VAL A 502 -24.90 -5.74 6.47
CA VAL A 502 -24.08 -4.74 7.16
C VAL A 502 -23.57 -3.76 6.12
N GLU A 503 -23.75 -2.47 6.33
CA GLU A 503 -23.23 -1.42 5.46
C GLU A 503 -22.04 -0.71 6.10
N SER A 504 -22.14 -0.39 7.39
CA SER A 504 -21.02 0.12 8.18
C SER A 504 -21.14 -0.26 9.64
N VAL A 505 -19.99 -0.40 10.29
CA VAL A 505 -19.86 -0.49 11.75
C VAL A 505 -18.84 0.53 12.19
N SER A 506 -19.21 1.36 13.17
CA SER A 506 -18.31 2.34 13.77
C SER A 506 -18.22 2.14 15.27
N LEU A 507 -17.03 2.24 15.85
CA LEU A 507 -16.81 2.25 17.29
C LEU A 507 -16.24 3.60 17.71
N ASN A 508 -16.95 4.26 18.61
CA ASN A 508 -16.51 5.50 19.23
C ASN A 508 -15.57 5.19 20.40
N TYR A 509 -14.51 5.96 20.60
CA TYR A 509 -13.55 5.77 21.69
C TYR A 509 -12.90 7.07 22.14
N LEU A 510 -12.41 7.06 23.38
CA LEU A 510 -11.68 8.17 23.98
C LEU A 510 -10.34 7.65 24.46
N SER A 511 -9.26 8.14 23.86
CA SER A 511 -7.91 7.87 24.32
C SER A 511 -7.69 8.46 25.71
N LYS A 512 -6.91 7.77 26.54
CA LYS A 512 -6.39 8.39 27.77
C LYS A 512 -5.44 9.51 27.35
N ASN A 513 -5.65 10.72 27.87
CA ASN A 513 -4.73 11.83 27.61
C ASN A 513 -3.30 11.47 28.06
N VAL A 514 -2.30 11.83 27.26
CA VAL A 514 -0.88 11.72 27.60
C VAL A 514 -0.21 13.08 27.52
N ALA A 515 0.89 13.26 28.26
CA ALA A 515 1.60 14.52 28.17
C ALA A 515 2.36 14.60 26.84
N PRO A 516 2.47 15.80 26.25
CA PRO A 516 3.36 16.02 25.10
C PRO A 516 4.81 15.64 25.45
N ASP A 517 5.63 15.35 24.45
CA ASP A 517 7.09 15.19 24.61
C ASP A 517 7.85 16.24 23.78
N ILE A 518 8.98 16.70 24.31
CA ILE A 518 9.90 17.62 23.64
C ILE A 518 11.24 16.90 23.45
N ASP A 519 11.53 16.53 22.21
CA ASP A 519 12.73 15.78 21.84
C ASP A 519 13.99 16.65 21.85
N ASP A 520 13.90 17.93 21.46
CA ASP A 520 15.05 18.83 21.41
C ASP A 520 14.65 20.31 21.48
N VAL A 521 15.56 21.15 21.99
CA VAL A 521 15.46 22.61 21.98
C VAL A 521 16.80 23.20 21.53
N GLY A 522 16.85 23.65 20.29
CA GLY A 522 18.01 24.27 19.65
C GLY A 522 17.92 25.79 19.64
N VAL A 523 19.05 26.45 19.88
CA VAL A 523 19.17 27.91 19.86
C VAL A 523 20.29 28.31 18.90
N GLN A 524 20.01 29.27 18.02
CA GLN A 524 20.94 29.77 17.02
C GLN A 524 21.01 31.29 17.08
N ILE A 525 22.20 31.82 17.34
CA ILE A 525 22.49 33.25 17.29
C ILE A 525 22.75 33.63 15.83
N GLY A 526 22.25 34.79 15.41
CA GLY A 526 22.42 35.29 14.05
C GLY A 526 21.44 34.67 13.03
N VAL A 527 20.38 34.01 13.49
CA VAL A 527 19.42 33.31 12.64
C VAL A 527 18.01 33.77 12.96
N ARG A 528 17.24 33.99 11.89
CA ARG A 528 15.81 34.27 11.95
C ARG A 528 15.04 33.20 11.19
N TYR A 529 14.11 32.54 11.87
CA TYR A 529 13.16 31.61 11.26
C TYR A 529 12.00 32.37 10.64
N GLN A 530 11.53 31.92 9.48
CA GLN A 530 10.39 32.52 8.79
C GLN A 530 9.20 31.55 8.78
N PRO A 531 7.99 32.00 9.19
CA PRO A 531 6.78 31.20 9.04
C PRO A 531 6.49 31.01 7.55
N LEU A 532 6.21 29.76 7.18
CA LEU A 532 5.71 29.44 5.84
C LEU A 532 4.32 30.08 5.67
N PRO A 533 4.01 30.67 4.50
CA PRO A 533 2.67 31.18 4.22
C PRO A 533 1.65 30.04 4.35
N LYS A 534 0.78 30.09 5.36
CA LYS A 534 -0.36 29.18 5.48
C LYS A 534 -1.37 29.59 4.39
N PRO A 535 -1.67 28.75 3.37
CA PRO A 535 -2.65 29.13 2.35
C PRO A 535 -4.01 29.42 3.01
N PRO A 536 -4.65 30.57 2.72
CA PRO A 536 -5.95 30.87 3.27
C PRO A 536 -6.98 29.89 2.69
N GLY A 537 -7.53 29.02 3.54
CA GLY A 537 -8.63 28.11 3.17
C GLY A 537 -8.34 26.62 3.27
N LEU A 538 -7.14 26.16 3.67
CA LEU A 538 -7.01 24.81 4.19
C LEU A 538 -7.34 24.80 5.69
N ILE A 539 -8.59 24.45 5.98
CA ILE A 539 -8.91 23.75 7.22
C ILE A 539 -8.21 22.39 7.09
N THR A 540 -6.96 22.29 7.55
CA THR A 540 -6.41 20.97 7.94
C THR A 540 -7.04 20.63 9.28
N ASP A 541 -8.32 20.32 9.21
CA ASP A 541 -9.04 19.64 10.27
C ASP A 541 -10.15 18.81 9.63
N ILE A 542 -9.69 17.78 8.95
CA ILE A 542 -10.43 16.52 8.86
C ILE A 542 -9.45 15.47 9.39
N GLY A 543 -9.34 15.41 10.71
CA GLY A 543 -9.15 14.14 11.41
C GLY A 543 -10.33 13.23 11.06
N GLY A 544 -10.20 12.53 9.93
CA GLY A 544 -11.32 11.81 9.32
C GLY A 544 -11.07 11.49 7.85
N GLY A 545 -9.84 11.18 7.48
CA GLY A 545 -9.45 10.79 6.13
C GLY A 545 -8.52 9.60 6.20
N THR A 546 -9.08 8.40 6.12
CA THR A 546 -8.33 7.17 5.87
C THR A 546 -7.70 7.25 4.48
N SER A 547 -6.53 7.90 4.40
CA SER A 547 -5.65 7.88 3.24
C SER A 547 -4.27 7.44 3.71
N GLY A 548 -4.08 6.12 3.78
CA GLY A 548 -2.83 5.44 3.42
C GLY A 548 -1.49 5.92 3.98
N ILE A 549 -1.42 6.54 5.16
CA ILE A 549 -0.11 6.77 5.79
C ILE A 549 0.33 5.46 6.44
N ASN A 550 1.29 4.83 5.78
CA ASN A 550 1.98 3.64 6.22
C ASN A 550 2.67 3.97 7.58
N PRO A 551 2.38 3.26 8.69
CA PRO A 551 2.91 3.60 10.02
C PRO A 551 4.43 3.44 10.16
N ASN A 552 5.13 3.03 9.09
CA ASN A 552 6.57 2.87 9.01
C ASN A 552 7.28 3.95 8.16
N GLN A 553 6.59 5.01 7.72
CA GLN A 553 7.28 6.14 7.09
C GLN A 553 7.75 7.14 8.14
N PRO A 554 9.05 7.49 8.19
CA PRO A 554 9.53 8.55 9.06
C PRO A 554 8.80 9.86 8.71
N HIS A 555 8.19 10.48 9.71
CA HIS A 555 7.51 11.76 9.56
C HIS A 555 8.53 12.80 9.10
N PHE A 556 8.43 13.23 7.83
CA PHE A 556 9.33 14.22 7.27
C PHE A 556 8.76 15.61 7.52
N GLU A 557 9.22 16.26 8.58
CA GLU A 557 8.97 17.68 8.76
C GLU A 557 9.81 18.48 7.75
N PRO A 558 9.21 19.30 6.87
CA PRO A 558 9.97 20.12 5.95
C PRO A 558 10.85 21.11 6.73
N PRO A 559 12.08 21.38 6.27
CA PRO A 559 12.96 22.32 6.96
C PRO A 559 12.33 23.72 6.98
N VAL A 560 12.27 24.33 8.16
CA VAL A 560 11.80 25.71 8.34
C VAL A 560 12.77 26.65 7.63
N PRO A 561 12.30 27.55 6.74
CA PRO A 561 13.18 28.52 6.10
C PRO A 561 13.88 29.42 7.11
N THR A 562 15.19 29.62 6.93
CA THR A 562 16.02 30.49 7.76
C THR A 562 16.66 31.60 6.94
N THR A 563 16.80 32.77 7.54
CA THR A 563 17.62 33.86 7.03
C THR A 563 18.68 34.21 8.04
N HIS A 564 19.91 34.43 7.57
CA HIS A 564 20.99 34.92 8.42
C HIS A 564 20.73 36.39 8.76
N ASP A 565 20.59 36.67 10.05
CA ASP A 565 20.25 37.98 10.62
C ASP A 565 20.99 38.11 11.95
N ARG A 566 22.13 38.83 11.94
CA ARG A 566 23.07 38.91 13.08
C ARG A 566 22.43 39.46 14.35
N GLU A 567 21.36 40.23 14.21
CA GLU A 567 20.63 40.86 15.30
C GLU A 567 19.50 39.94 15.82
N SER A 568 19.36 38.71 15.32
CA SER A 568 18.28 37.80 15.70
C SER A 568 18.79 36.58 16.47
N ILE A 569 18.02 36.15 17.46
CA ILE A 569 18.15 34.85 18.11
C ILE A 569 16.97 33.97 17.67
N GLY A 570 17.28 32.84 17.07
CA GLY A 570 16.30 31.83 16.68
C GLY A 570 16.29 30.66 17.65
N VAL A 571 15.13 30.38 18.25
CA VAL A 571 14.89 29.18 19.07
C VAL A 571 13.97 28.25 18.29
N LYS A 572 14.34 26.98 18.17
CA LYS A 572 13.56 25.93 17.51
C LYS A 572 13.49 24.71 18.41
N TRP A 573 12.37 24.00 18.41
CA TRP A 573 12.24 22.75 19.14
C TRP A 573 11.62 21.65 18.27
N VAL A 574 11.79 20.42 18.73
CA VAL A 574 11.12 19.23 18.20
C VAL A 574 10.23 18.70 19.32
N ALA A 575 8.94 18.56 19.03
CA ALA A 575 7.95 18.09 19.99
C ALA A 575 6.86 17.30 19.27
N HIS A 576 6.29 16.32 19.97
CA HIS A 576 5.20 15.48 19.49
C HIS A 576 4.25 15.13 20.64
N ASP A 577 3.07 14.61 20.29
CA ASP A 577 2.08 14.10 21.23
C ASP A 577 1.63 12.72 20.76
N ASP A 578 1.65 11.72 21.64
CA ASP A 578 1.38 10.33 21.24
C ASP A 578 -0.10 10.08 20.91
N ASN A 579 -1.02 10.91 21.42
CA ASN A 579 -2.41 10.91 20.98
C ASN A 579 -2.67 11.88 19.84
N ASP A 580 -1.67 12.52 19.25
CA ASP A 580 -1.83 13.50 18.16
C ASP A 580 -2.66 14.75 18.57
N ASP A 581 -2.65 15.13 19.85
CA ASP A 581 -3.32 16.34 20.31
C ASP A 581 -2.67 17.60 19.72
N GLN A 582 -3.48 18.65 19.53
CA GLN A 582 -2.98 19.98 19.18
C GLN A 582 -2.17 20.58 20.34
N LEU A 583 -0.94 21.01 20.03
CA LEU A 583 -0.01 21.58 20.99
C LEU A 583 0.10 23.11 20.88
N VAL A 584 0.24 23.74 22.04
CA VAL A 584 0.64 25.14 22.19
C VAL A 584 1.92 25.23 23.02
N TYR A 585 2.76 26.23 22.74
CA TYR A 585 4.06 26.37 23.37
C TYR A 585 4.23 27.73 24.06
N SER A 586 4.94 27.72 25.18
CA SER A 586 5.46 28.89 25.87
C SER A 586 6.98 28.83 25.92
N LEU A 587 7.64 29.95 25.62
CA LEU A 587 9.10 30.07 25.62
C LEU A 587 9.54 30.99 26.76
N TYR A 588 10.49 30.50 27.55
CA TYR A 588 11.12 31.19 28.67
C TYR A 588 12.62 31.30 28.46
N TYR A 589 13.26 32.24 29.14
CA TYR A 589 14.71 32.36 29.23
C TYR A 589 15.16 32.63 30.66
N ARG A 590 16.44 32.38 30.93
CA ARG A 590 17.10 32.65 32.21
C ARG A 590 18.58 32.92 31.99
N GLY A 591 19.12 33.94 32.65
CA GLY A 591 20.56 34.24 32.62
C GLY A 591 21.38 33.30 33.51
N ASP A 592 22.67 33.18 33.21
CA ASP A 592 23.62 32.38 33.99
C ASP A 592 23.76 32.95 35.41
N GLY A 593 23.65 32.09 36.43
CA GLY A 593 23.61 32.51 37.84
C GLY A 593 22.26 33.05 38.34
N GLU A 594 21.25 33.19 37.48
CA GLU A 594 19.89 33.56 37.88
C GLU A 594 19.05 32.32 38.21
N SER A 595 18.07 32.45 39.11
CA SER A 595 17.19 31.33 39.51
C SER A 595 15.80 31.39 38.87
N ARG A 596 15.36 32.55 38.38
CA ARG A 596 14.00 32.78 37.90
C ARG A 596 13.92 32.66 36.37
N TRP A 597 12.97 31.87 35.88
CA TRP A 597 12.58 31.85 34.47
C TRP A 597 11.69 33.05 34.13
N LEU A 598 12.02 33.76 33.06
CA LEU A 598 11.26 34.89 32.53
C LEU A 598 10.55 34.48 31.25
N LEU A 599 9.26 34.78 31.16
CA LEU A 599 8.44 34.47 29.98
C LEU A 599 8.85 35.40 28.83
N LEU A 600 9.27 34.81 27.72
CA LEU A 600 9.61 35.55 26.50
C LEU A 600 8.40 35.65 25.57
N LYS A 601 7.70 34.52 25.38
CA LYS A 601 6.53 34.45 24.50
C LYS A 601 5.63 33.30 24.89
N ASP A 602 4.32 33.51 24.75
CA ASP A 602 3.29 32.51 25.01
C ASP A 602 2.34 32.38 23.81
N GLY A 603 1.58 31.28 23.77
CA GLY A 603 0.59 31.00 22.74
C GLY A 603 1.18 30.68 21.37
N LEU A 604 2.38 30.09 21.33
CA LEU A 604 3.05 29.71 20.09
C LEU A 604 2.46 28.42 19.52
N THR A 605 2.16 28.40 18.23
CA THR A 605 1.70 27.20 17.51
C THR A 605 2.75 26.67 16.55
N ASP A 606 3.69 27.52 16.11
CA ASP A 606 4.84 27.10 15.33
C ASP A 606 5.92 26.55 16.27
N LYS A 607 6.71 25.55 15.82
CA LYS A 607 7.76 24.90 16.62
C LYS A 607 9.08 25.71 16.69
N PHE A 608 8.99 27.03 16.53
CA PHE A 608 10.11 27.94 16.59
C PHE A 608 9.66 29.35 16.96
N TYR A 609 10.61 30.17 17.39
CA TYR A 609 10.42 31.59 17.64
C TYR A 609 11.72 32.35 17.37
N SER A 610 11.63 33.55 16.80
CA SER A 610 12.78 34.43 16.60
C SER A 610 12.51 35.80 17.18
N PHE A 611 13.51 36.37 17.84
CA PHE A 611 13.42 37.67 18.50
C PHE A 611 14.76 38.41 18.40
N ASP A 612 14.72 39.72 18.65
CA ASP A 612 15.88 40.61 18.60
C ASP A 612 16.87 40.29 19.74
N ALA A 613 18.13 40.05 19.39
CA ALA A 613 19.22 39.74 20.30
C ALA A 613 19.48 40.86 21.30
N SER A 614 19.22 42.12 20.93
CA SER A 614 19.45 43.29 21.80
C SER A 614 18.50 43.33 23.01
N LEU A 615 17.48 42.47 23.05
CA LEU A 615 16.60 42.33 24.21
C LEU A 615 17.29 41.63 25.39
N LEU A 616 18.41 40.96 25.14
CA LEU A 616 19.23 40.30 26.15
C LEU A 616 20.56 41.04 26.28
N PRO A 617 20.95 41.48 27.50
CA PRO A 617 22.31 41.96 27.75
C PRO A 617 23.37 40.90 27.41
N ASP A 618 24.61 41.31 27.16
CA ASP A 618 25.68 40.34 26.88
C ASP A 618 25.89 39.41 28.07
N GLY A 619 25.91 38.10 27.80
CA GLY A 619 25.84 37.10 28.86
C GLY A 619 25.61 35.69 28.35
N ALA A 620 25.56 34.76 29.28
CA ALA A 620 25.17 33.39 29.00
C ALA A 620 23.73 33.13 29.44
N TYR A 621 22.98 32.39 28.63
CA TYR A 621 21.56 32.14 28.78
C TYR A 621 21.21 30.68 28.52
N MET A 622 20.10 30.25 29.12
CA MET A 622 19.38 29.04 28.74
C MET A 622 17.95 29.40 28.40
N PHE A 623 17.35 28.62 27.51
CA PHE A 623 15.95 28.75 27.11
C PHE A 623 15.17 27.53 27.58
N LYS A 624 13.90 27.71 27.91
CA LYS A 624 13.01 26.62 28.27
C LYS A 624 11.74 26.70 27.44
N VAL A 625 11.40 25.61 26.77
CA VAL A 625 10.12 25.46 26.08
C VAL A 625 9.20 24.65 26.98
N VAL A 626 7.97 25.11 27.16
CA VAL A 626 6.88 24.36 27.77
C VAL A 626 5.87 24.07 26.66
N ALA A 627 5.59 22.79 26.40
CA ALA A 627 4.54 22.34 25.50
C ALA A 627 3.30 21.96 26.30
N SER A 628 2.11 22.29 25.79
CA SER A 628 0.82 21.98 26.41
C SER A 628 -0.18 21.50 25.37
N ASP A 629 -0.94 20.47 25.71
CA ASP A 629 -2.07 19.93 24.94
C ASP A 629 -3.40 20.69 25.19
N ALA A 630 -3.37 21.81 25.93
CA ALA A 630 -4.55 22.57 26.35
C ALA A 630 -5.55 22.93 25.23
N PRO A 631 -5.15 23.19 23.97
CA PRO A 631 -6.11 23.40 22.89
C PRO A 631 -7.07 22.21 22.69
N SER A 632 -6.66 21.00 23.01
CA SER A 632 -7.41 19.76 22.76
C SER A 632 -8.28 19.33 23.95
N HIS A 633 -8.08 19.91 25.13
CA HIS A 633 -8.72 19.47 26.37
C HIS A 633 -9.55 20.55 27.07
N SER A 634 -10.40 20.12 28.00
CA SER A 634 -11.13 21.06 28.86
C SER A 634 -10.16 21.77 29.81
N PRO A 635 -10.42 23.03 30.20
CA PRO A 635 -9.58 23.74 31.16
C PRO A 635 -9.39 22.96 32.47
N GLY A 636 -8.14 22.72 32.85
CA GLY A 636 -7.73 21.96 34.03
C GLY A 636 -7.43 20.47 33.76
N GLU A 637 -7.63 19.98 32.54
CA GLU A 637 -7.30 18.61 32.12
C GLU A 637 -6.06 18.54 31.22
N GLU A 638 -5.48 19.70 30.89
CA GLU A 638 -4.26 19.78 30.10
C GLU A 638 -3.05 19.17 30.81
N LEU A 639 -2.20 18.55 30.02
CA LEU A 639 -0.88 18.07 30.40
C LEU A 639 0.18 18.91 29.71
N THR A 640 1.34 18.98 30.36
CA THR A 640 2.47 19.78 29.88
C THR A 640 3.78 19.03 30.01
N ALA A 641 4.70 19.29 29.11
CA ALA A 641 6.10 18.93 29.25
C ALA A 641 7.00 20.16 29.08
N GLU A 642 8.17 20.12 29.70
CA GLU A 642 9.14 21.19 29.57
C GLU A 642 10.54 20.67 29.27
N LYS A 643 11.31 21.43 28.48
CA LYS A 643 12.69 21.12 28.16
C LYS A 643 13.56 22.36 28.06
N GLU A 644 14.74 22.27 28.65
CA GLU A 644 15.75 23.33 28.62
C GLU A 644 16.72 23.12 27.45
N SER A 645 17.13 24.21 26.81
CA SER A 645 18.18 24.24 25.82
C SER A 645 19.56 24.08 26.48
N PRO A 646 20.60 23.72 25.71
CA PRO A 646 21.98 23.96 26.12
C PRO A 646 22.24 25.44 26.44
N ARG A 647 23.28 25.71 27.23
CA ARG A 647 23.79 27.06 27.50
C ARG A 647 24.27 27.71 26.20
N VAL A 648 23.82 28.94 25.94
CA VAL A 648 24.27 29.77 24.82
C VAL A 648 24.83 31.09 25.30
N GLU A 649 25.81 31.62 24.59
CA GLU A 649 26.41 32.93 24.85
C GLU A 649 25.85 33.93 23.83
N VAL A 650 25.39 35.07 24.33
CA VAL A 650 24.89 36.19 23.54
C VAL A 650 25.83 37.36 23.77
N ASP A 651 26.41 37.85 22.68
CA ASP A 651 27.26 39.03 22.68
C ASP A 651 26.87 39.92 21.50
N THR A 652 26.33 41.09 21.80
CA THR A 652 25.84 42.07 20.83
C THR A 652 26.66 43.36 20.85
N THR A 653 27.59 43.49 21.79
CA THR A 653 28.43 44.68 21.92
C THR A 653 29.65 44.55 21.04
N ALA A 654 29.94 45.59 20.26
CA ALA A 654 31.17 45.64 19.48
C ALA A 654 32.38 45.99 20.36
N PRO A 655 33.59 45.49 20.03
CA PRO A 655 34.79 45.84 20.77
C PRO A 655 35.09 47.35 20.69
N VAL A 656 35.76 47.90 21.69
CA VAL A 656 36.16 49.31 21.69
C VAL A 656 37.61 49.44 21.24
N LEU A 657 37.84 50.34 20.28
CA LEU A 657 39.17 50.74 19.82
C LEU A 657 39.70 51.91 20.67
N GLU A 658 40.81 51.67 21.35
CA GLU A 658 41.47 52.62 22.23
C GLU A 658 42.84 53.03 21.69
N ASN A 659 43.19 54.30 21.87
CA ASN A 659 44.53 54.84 21.58
C ASN A 659 45.04 54.56 20.15
N LEU A 660 44.15 54.55 19.14
CA LEU A 660 44.55 54.38 17.75
C LEU A 660 45.45 55.54 17.32
N HIS A 661 46.71 55.22 17.10
CA HIS A 661 47.74 56.19 16.74
C HIS A 661 48.62 55.61 15.63
N ALA A 662 49.05 56.47 14.71
CA ALA A 662 49.97 56.06 13.67
C ALA A 662 51.01 57.15 13.38
N THR A 663 52.24 56.73 13.15
CA THR A 663 53.40 57.58 12.94
C THR A 663 54.20 57.14 11.72
N LEU A 664 54.71 58.11 10.97
CA LEU A 664 55.61 57.84 9.86
C LEU A 664 57.02 57.52 10.38
N GLU A 665 57.55 56.35 10.02
CA GLU A 665 58.91 55.87 10.30
C GLU A 665 59.61 55.55 8.97
N GLY A 666 60.18 56.56 8.31
CA GLY A 666 60.76 56.42 6.97
C GLY A 666 59.69 56.20 5.90
N ASP A 667 59.78 55.11 5.14
CA ASP A 667 58.77 54.68 4.16
C ASP A 667 57.72 53.72 4.74
N ASN A 668 57.71 53.56 6.07
CA ASN A 668 56.72 52.75 6.79
C ASN A 668 55.84 53.62 7.68
N ILE A 669 54.61 53.16 7.89
CA ILE A 669 53.68 53.68 8.88
C ILE A 669 53.66 52.69 10.04
N ARG A 670 54.10 53.11 11.23
CA ARG A 670 53.89 52.33 12.46
C ARG A 670 52.52 52.66 13.03
N VAL A 671 51.71 51.65 13.29
CA VAL A 671 50.36 51.77 13.84
C VAL A 671 50.31 51.06 15.18
N THR A 672 49.78 51.75 16.20
CA THR A 672 49.56 51.19 17.53
C THR A 672 48.12 51.43 17.97
N PHE A 673 47.48 50.42 18.51
CA PHE A 673 46.17 50.57 19.15
C PHE A 673 45.91 49.43 20.14
N ARG A 674 44.90 49.60 20.99
CA ARG A 674 44.36 48.55 21.85
C ARG A 674 42.91 48.29 21.47
N ALA A 675 42.51 47.04 21.44
CA ALA A 675 41.12 46.64 21.31
C ALA A 675 40.68 45.95 22.61
N THR A 676 39.53 46.36 23.13
CA THR A 676 38.97 45.81 24.37
C THR A 676 37.50 45.45 24.13
N ASP A 677 37.13 44.23 24.48
CA ASP A 677 35.73 43.80 24.51
C ASP A 677 35.29 43.46 25.95
N GLY A 678 34.01 43.71 26.26
CA GLY A 678 33.45 43.52 27.60
C GLY A 678 33.19 42.05 27.94
N PHE A 679 32.78 41.25 26.95
CA PHE A 679 32.24 39.92 27.18
C PHE A 679 33.09 38.82 26.56
N SER A 680 33.46 38.94 25.29
CA SER A 680 34.16 37.91 24.52
C SER A 680 35.61 38.30 24.17
N PRO A 681 36.48 37.33 23.84
CA PRO A 681 37.81 37.65 23.33
C PRO A 681 37.79 38.32 21.97
N ILE A 682 38.78 39.16 21.71
CA ILE A 682 39.07 39.66 20.37
C ILE A 682 39.49 38.48 19.48
N LYS A 683 38.86 38.34 18.32
CA LYS A 683 39.08 37.25 17.37
C LYS A 683 40.12 37.61 16.32
N ARG A 684 40.05 38.83 15.78
CA ARG A 684 41.00 39.33 14.78
C ARG A 684 40.94 40.84 14.63
N ALA A 685 42.04 41.40 14.14
CA ALA A 685 42.07 42.76 13.61
C ALA A 685 42.58 42.78 12.17
N GLU A 686 42.10 43.74 11.40
CA GLU A 686 42.44 43.96 10.01
C GLU A 686 42.75 45.45 9.79
N TYR A 687 43.64 45.76 8.86
CA TYR A 687 43.87 47.13 8.41
C TYR A 687 43.70 47.28 6.90
N SER A 688 43.39 48.50 6.47
CA SER A 688 43.44 48.92 5.08
C SER A 688 44.17 50.26 5.00
N LEU A 689 45.18 50.34 4.13
CA LEU A 689 45.89 51.57 3.80
C LEU A 689 45.29 52.14 2.50
N ASP A 690 44.85 53.39 2.53
CA ASP A 690 44.34 54.14 1.36
C ASP A 690 43.24 53.39 0.58
N ALA A 691 42.36 52.70 1.32
CA ALA A 691 41.27 51.88 0.80
C ALA A 691 41.71 50.69 -0.07
N ASN A 692 42.92 50.18 0.15
CA ASN A 692 43.42 48.94 -0.45
C ASN A 692 42.85 47.70 0.28
N ASP A 693 43.20 46.51 -0.20
CA ASP A 693 42.76 45.23 0.35
C ASP A 693 43.02 45.10 1.84
N TRP A 694 42.06 44.53 2.58
CA TRP A 694 42.16 44.31 4.01
C TRP A 694 43.25 43.28 4.32
N GLN A 695 44.14 43.64 5.23
CA GLN A 695 45.26 42.82 5.68
C GLN A 695 45.07 42.47 7.15
N TYR A 696 45.24 41.19 7.48
CA TYR A 696 45.20 40.72 8.87
C TYR A 696 46.37 41.29 9.69
N VAL A 697 46.11 41.59 10.98
CA VAL A 697 47.10 42.07 11.94
C VAL A 697 47.16 41.12 13.12
N GLU A 698 48.37 40.64 13.42
CA GLU A 698 48.63 39.88 14.64
C GLU A 698 48.71 40.83 15.84
N PRO A 699 48.12 40.45 17.00
CA PRO A 699 48.36 41.17 18.24
C PRO A 699 49.83 40.99 18.67
N VAL A 700 50.30 41.84 19.58
CA VAL A 700 51.68 41.76 20.12
C VAL A 700 51.97 40.40 20.75
N GLY A 701 50.94 39.73 21.31
CA GLY A 701 51.03 38.37 21.85
C GLY A 701 50.98 37.24 20.80
N GLN A 702 50.89 37.57 19.50
CA GLN A 702 50.78 36.66 18.34
C GLN A 702 49.51 35.80 18.27
N ILE A 703 48.71 35.75 19.32
CA ILE A 703 47.44 35.02 19.38
C ILE A 703 46.36 36.00 19.86
N ALA A 704 45.22 36.02 19.16
CA ALA A 704 44.05 36.79 19.56
C ALA A 704 43.10 35.87 20.35
N ASP A 705 43.27 35.83 21.68
CA ASP A 705 42.52 34.96 22.59
C ASP A 705 42.09 35.64 23.90
N SER A 706 42.40 36.93 24.07
CA SER A 706 42.04 37.74 25.22
C SER A 706 40.92 38.74 24.93
N LYS A 707 40.19 39.15 25.98
CA LYS A 707 39.23 40.28 25.92
C LYS A 707 39.92 41.61 25.60
N THR A 708 41.21 41.71 25.85
CA THR A 708 41.99 42.91 25.54
C THR A 708 43.24 42.51 24.78
N GLU A 709 43.37 43.04 23.56
CA GLU A 709 44.51 42.83 22.69
C GLU A 709 45.19 44.15 22.35
N SER A 710 46.52 44.12 22.28
CA SER A 710 47.32 45.28 21.87
C SER A 710 48.00 44.98 20.55
N TYR A 711 48.06 45.97 19.68
CA TYR A 711 48.59 45.85 18.32
C TYR A 711 49.67 46.90 18.11
N ASP A 712 50.79 46.47 17.53
CA ASP A 712 51.92 47.34 17.15
C ASP A 712 52.59 46.72 15.91
N PHE A 713 52.38 47.34 14.76
CA PHE A 713 52.83 46.81 13.48
C PHE A 713 53.25 47.93 12.53
N LYS A 714 53.99 47.55 11.49
CA LYS A 714 54.48 48.47 10.46
C LYS A 714 53.86 48.13 9.11
N ILE A 715 53.38 49.15 8.42
CA ILE A 715 52.81 49.08 7.09
C ILE A 715 53.79 49.73 6.12
N SER A 716 54.27 48.99 5.12
CA SER A 716 55.09 49.55 4.04
C SER A 716 54.21 50.31 3.06
N ILE A 717 54.57 51.56 2.73
CA ILE A 717 53.84 52.34 1.73
C ILE A 717 54.23 51.81 0.32
N PRO A 718 53.29 51.30 -0.50
CA PRO A 718 53.62 50.73 -1.82
C PRO A 718 54.27 51.76 -2.76
N ALA A 719 55.32 51.38 -3.48
CA ALA A 719 56.06 52.28 -4.39
C ALA A 719 55.18 52.89 -5.49
N GLU A 720 54.15 52.19 -5.97
CA GLU A 720 53.18 52.70 -6.94
C GLU A 720 52.26 53.79 -6.34
N SER A 721 51.91 53.68 -5.05
CA SER A 721 51.12 54.71 -4.35
C SER A 721 51.92 56.01 -4.18
N LEU A 722 53.22 55.89 -3.91
CA LEU A 722 54.17 57.00 -3.85
C LEU A 722 54.28 57.71 -5.21
N ALA A 723 54.45 56.95 -6.30
CA ALA A 723 54.57 57.50 -7.65
C ALA A 723 53.29 58.18 -8.15
N THR A 724 52.12 57.62 -7.84
CA THR A 724 50.82 58.15 -8.27
C THR A 724 50.45 59.44 -7.51
N GLN A 725 50.79 59.51 -6.22
CA GLN A 725 50.54 60.70 -5.39
C GLN A 725 51.56 61.83 -5.65
N GLU A 726 52.83 61.52 -5.95
CA GLU A 726 53.80 62.51 -6.43
C GLU A 726 53.41 63.12 -7.80
N ALA A 727 52.82 62.32 -8.70
CA ALA A 727 52.29 62.80 -9.97
C ALA A 727 51.06 63.71 -9.78
N ALA A 728 50.16 63.37 -8.85
CA ALA A 728 49.01 64.20 -8.49
C ALA A 728 49.42 65.52 -7.81
N ALA A 729 50.44 65.50 -6.95
CA ALA A 729 50.98 66.69 -6.27
C ALA A 729 51.61 67.69 -7.25
N LYS A 730 52.29 67.22 -8.31
CA LYS A 730 52.88 68.08 -9.35
C LYS A 730 51.85 68.87 -10.18
N THR A 731 50.57 68.49 -10.16
CA THR A 731 49.52 69.10 -10.98
C THR A 731 48.78 70.24 -10.25
N LYS A 732 48.92 70.38 -8.92
CA LYS A 732 48.27 71.44 -8.12
C LYS A 732 49.29 72.43 -7.54
N LYS A 733 49.57 73.52 -8.26
CA LYS A 733 50.20 74.72 -7.68
C LYS A 733 49.24 75.40 -6.71
N ASN A 734 49.27 75.02 -5.43
CA ASN A 734 48.97 75.83 -4.24
C ASN A 734 48.59 74.94 -3.04
N ASN A 735 49.59 74.30 -2.42
CA ASN A 735 49.79 74.18 -0.97
C ASN A 735 50.89 73.13 -0.73
N ALA A 736 51.76 73.42 0.23
CA ALA A 736 52.94 72.63 0.57
C ALA A 736 52.67 71.12 0.70
N ASP A 737 53.40 70.33 -0.10
CA ASP A 737 54.11 69.08 0.23
C ASP A 737 53.53 68.18 1.34
N GLN A 738 52.22 67.87 1.32
CA GLN A 738 51.67 66.88 2.25
C GLN A 738 50.90 65.77 1.54
N VAL A 739 51.54 64.61 1.42
CA VAL A 739 50.89 63.37 0.99
C VAL A 739 50.19 62.78 2.21
N GLU A 740 48.87 62.60 2.12
CA GLU A 740 48.05 62.00 3.18
C GLU A 740 47.87 60.49 2.94
N HIS A 741 48.14 59.71 3.98
CA HIS A 741 47.80 58.29 4.04
C HIS A 741 46.71 58.07 5.08
N VAL A 742 45.67 57.31 4.72
CA VAL A 742 44.57 56.93 5.60
C VAL A 742 44.71 55.47 5.97
N VAL A 743 44.85 55.19 7.26
CA VAL A 743 44.81 53.83 7.79
C VAL A 743 43.47 53.62 8.46
N VAL A 744 42.72 52.62 8.01
CA VAL A 744 41.48 52.17 8.64
C VAL A 744 41.74 50.83 9.32
N ILE A 745 41.31 50.70 10.57
CA ILE A 745 41.37 49.47 11.35
C ILE A 745 39.96 48.94 11.53
N ARG A 746 39.80 47.62 11.44
CA ARG A 746 38.62 46.89 11.90
C ARG A 746 39.05 45.84 12.91
N VAL A 747 38.29 45.71 13.98
CA VAL A 747 38.49 44.67 14.99
C VAL A 747 37.19 43.92 15.17
N TYR A 748 37.30 42.60 15.24
CA TYR A 748 36.19 41.69 15.42
C TYR A 748 36.40 40.89 16.69
N ASP A 749 35.34 40.76 17.48
CA ASP A 749 35.30 39.85 18.62
C ASP A 749 35.00 38.40 18.19
N ARG A 750 34.84 37.49 19.15
CA ARG A 750 34.51 36.07 18.90
C ARG A 750 33.21 35.90 18.11
N PHE A 751 32.23 36.75 18.35
CA PHE A 751 30.91 36.71 17.74
C PHE A 751 30.82 37.52 16.43
N ASP A 752 31.97 38.02 15.95
CA ASP A 752 32.15 38.87 14.76
C ASP A 752 31.50 40.27 14.87
N ASN A 753 31.19 40.75 16.07
CA ASN A 753 30.84 42.15 16.26
C ASN A 753 32.05 43.01 15.92
N MET A 754 31.83 44.05 15.11
CA MET A 754 32.92 44.78 14.46
C MET A 754 32.93 46.23 14.91
N ALA A 755 34.11 46.70 15.31
CA ALA A 755 34.39 48.12 15.46
C ALA A 755 35.45 48.58 14.46
N ALA A 756 35.30 49.81 13.99
CA ALA A 756 36.21 50.42 13.05
C ALA A 756 36.74 51.75 13.56
N GLY A 757 38.01 52.01 13.31
CA GLY A 757 38.68 53.27 13.60
C GLY A 757 39.50 53.72 12.40
N LYS A 758 39.77 55.02 12.28
CA LYS A 758 40.66 55.54 11.24
C LYS A 758 41.62 56.56 11.81
N THR A 759 42.81 56.61 11.22
CA THR A 759 43.81 57.64 11.47
C THR A 759 44.40 58.14 10.15
N VAL A 760 44.80 59.40 10.12
CA VAL A 760 45.34 60.07 8.94
C VAL A 760 46.74 60.56 9.25
N ILE A 761 47.67 60.25 8.35
CA ILE A 761 49.08 60.57 8.51
C ILE A 761 49.50 61.45 7.36
N ARG A 762 50.18 62.55 7.67
CA ARG A 762 50.67 63.51 6.68
C ARG A 762 52.18 63.36 6.56
N ARG A 763 52.65 62.98 5.38
CA ARG A 763 54.07 63.00 5.00
C ARG A 763 54.41 64.42 4.57
N LYS A 764 55.23 65.11 5.36
CA LYS A 764 55.75 66.46 5.05
C LYS A 764 56.90 66.43 4.04
#